data_AF-A0A4U8SWH0-F1
#
_entry.id   AF-A0A4U8SWH0-F1
#
_cell.length_a   1.000
_cell.length_b   1.000
_cell.length_c   1.000
_cell.angle_alpha   90.00
_cell.angle_beta   90.00
_cell.angle_gamma   90.00
#
_symmetry.space_group_name_H-M   'P 1'
#
loop_
_entity.id
_entity.type
_entity.pdbx_description
1 polymer ?
#
loop_
_entity_poly.entity_id
_entity_poly.type
_entity_poly.pdbx_seq_one_letter_code
_entity_poly.pdbx_strand_id
1 'polypeptide(L)'
;MLNISIRKVDFNELNIENLSKRPILDTLEKFYKGSESEYYEFLEQNGLSYFKSFSTMAELKEIMDNDVKTLNDIAENTTNNKLDFKTINFLKSKNLKEVQEHEFYKLTIDLREVNEKEKEHIKDLFLETKSVSLVDFMDIDGDYCSLIYHKKGAFYYNDEPFMNNAKPEQLTLLENYALPKDNNFIMGRFLFDLACKLDDNDIEESFCVKYSNGEKNIKNIQEVIYWGHLNAEEKREQKELIKSQLDTQKEALDLAKSELKAEVQASRESLKQAEAQKVLEEDKSTRLYTIAQMPKAQAQNDKPNLNDSPNTQQSADDKIAEVIAKSIEIYRQKELEKTKLRLEKAEKDSLSAYNDLKEYLNNGLSILEAIKNIQQKYRNDDTINFASLLFSKDILSLSQKEQEIITLNNEKEELKAETKEAYNEVEKREETISKLKSTLQTKLNEMKNYEYELQKDFEAKLQEKEAQMIEKLESFEAQQQNAISEYESEINELDNLNLELSNENKALQQSTLELKAKNASLEQMLEQNKAMLSESKEALKNNAENMNKLNTLNLELKNQNTMLERNLESSRKELESISNEFKAKLDEIESHTKKMYKLEAQAEIFDEKEKDYKEQMAELKQKNATLESKLNNILDSMLNKTQAPQTPQDSQAEKAKKNVRSRDILGD
;
A
#
# COMPACT_ATOMS: atom_id res chain seq x y z
N MET A 1 -37.35 26.46 -45.56
CA MET A 1 -37.40 27.95 -45.55
C MET A 1 -36.49 28.49 -44.47
N LEU A 2 -35.55 29.36 -44.84
CA LEU A 2 -34.60 30.00 -43.93
C LEU A 2 -35.19 31.25 -43.28
N ASN A 3 -35.64 31.15 -42.03
CA ASN A 3 -36.27 32.29 -41.34
C ASN A 3 -35.23 33.19 -40.67
N ILE A 4 -35.28 34.50 -40.98
CA ILE A 4 -34.30 35.49 -40.55
C ILE A 4 -34.89 36.43 -39.50
N SER A 5 -34.09 36.70 -38.46
CA SER A 5 -34.33 37.77 -37.49
C SER A 5 -33.03 38.54 -37.17
N ILE A 6 -33.16 39.81 -36.75
CA ILE A 6 -32.05 40.59 -36.19
C ILE A 6 -32.48 41.07 -34.80
N ARG A 7 -31.57 40.99 -33.82
CA ARG A 7 -31.67 41.74 -32.56
C ARG A 7 -30.39 42.52 -32.28
N LYS A 8 -30.48 43.62 -31.52
CA LYS A 8 -29.31 44.20 -30.87
C LYS A 8 -28.83 43.24 -29.77
N VAL A 9 -27.52 43.17 -29.55
CA VAL A 9 -26.90 42.31 -28.53
C VAL A 9 -25.97 43.11 -27.64
N ASP A 10 -26.01 42.82 -26.34
CA ASP A 10 -25.07 43.34 -25.36
C ASP A 10 -23.81 42.47 -25.31
N PHE A 11 -22.67 43.11 -25.05
CA PHE A 11 -21.32 42.50 -25.04
C PHE A 11 -21.17 41.24 -24.18
N ASN A 12 -22.05 41.06 -23.17
CA ASN A 12 -22.07 39.89 -22.29
C ASN A 12 -22.66 38.62 -22.93
N GLU A 13 -23.34 38.70 -24.08
CA GLU A 13 -23.78 37.52 -24.83
C GLU A 13 -22.69 36.98 -25.79
N LEU A 14 -21.53 37.64 -25.88
CA LEU A 14 -20.44 37.24 -26.77
C LEU A 14 -19.58 36.16 -26.10
N ASN A 15 -19.47 34.99 -26.71
CA ASN A 15 -18.43 34.01 -26.39
C ASN A 15 -17.20 34.25 -27.28
N ILE A 16 -16.00 34.09 -26.73
CA ILE A 16 -14.74 34.24 -27.46
C ILE A 16 -14.38 33.01 -28.30
N GLU A 17 -14.88 31.84 -27.90
CA GLU A 17 -14.73 30.59 -28.67
C GLU A 17 -15.46 30.65 -30.02
N ASN A 18 -16.50 31.49 -30.11
CA ASN A 18 -17.33 31.71 -31.28
C ASN A 18 -16.73 32.76 -32.26
N LEU A 19 -15.51 33.25 -32.03
CA LEU A 19 -14.87 34.29 -32.85
C LEU A 19 -14.52 33.73 -34.24
N SER A 20 -15.21 34.18 -35.29
CA SER A 20 -15.12 33.56 -36.63
C SER A 20 -13.83 33.88 -37.38
N LYS A 21 -13.19 35.02 -37.07
CA LYS A 21 -12.03 35.57 -37.80
C LYS A 21 -11.26 36.57 -36.92
N ARG A 22 -10.06 37.01 -37.33
CA ARG A 22 -9.32 38.02 -36.55
C ARG A 22 -10.02 39.38 -36.61
N PRO A 23 -10.37 40.00 -35.46
CA PRO A 23 -11.00 41.31 -35.43
C PRO A 23 -10.17 42.33 -36.19
N ILE A 24 -10.83 43.11 -37.06
CA ILE A 24 -10.28 44.19 -37.89
C ILE A 24 -9.31 43.69 -38.97
N LEU A 25 -8.30 42.88 -38.61
CA LEU A 25 -7.20 42.45 -39.48
C LEU A 25 -7.69 41.68 -40.72
N ASP A 26 -8.51 40.62 -40.57
CA ASP A 26 -9.01 39.82 -41.71
C ASP A 26 -9.95 40.61 -42.63
N THR A 27 -10.55 41.70 -42.13
CA THR A 27 -11.36 42.61 -42.94
C THR A 27 -10.48 43.62 -43.68
N LEU A 28 -9.30 43.95 -43.14
CA LEU A 28 -8.32 44.85 -43.75
C LEU A 28 -7.39 44.17 -44.75
N GLU A 29 -7.09 42.88 -44.56
CA GLU A 29 -6.30 42.02 -45.46
C GLU A 29 -6.69 42.21 -46.93
N LYS A 30 -8.00 42.19 -47.22
CA LYS A 30 -8.59 42.37 -48.57
C LYS A 30 -8.12 43.63 -49.29
N PHE A 31 -7.64 44.66 -48.57
CA PHE A 31 -7.20 45.93 -49.13
C PHE A 31 -5.67 46.07 -49.26
N TYR A 32 -4.91 45.04 -48.91
CA TYR A 32 -3.46 44.97 -49.05
C TYR A 32 -3.08 44.43 -50.43
N LYS A 33 -2.22 45.15 -51.19
CA LYS A 33 -1.84 44.78 -52.57
C LYS A 33 -0.58 43.88 -52.65
N GLY A 34 -0.27 43.17 -51.57
CA GLY A 34 0.76 42.13 -51.52
C GLY A 34 0.15 40.74 -51.34
N SER A 35 0.98 39.74 -51.05
CA SER A 35 0.49 38.42 -50.62
C SER A 35 0.07 38.42 -49.13
N GLU A 36 -0.67 37.39 -48.71
CA GLU A 36 -1.03 37.16 -47.30
C GLU A 36 0.22 37.13 -46.40
N SER A 37 1.30 36.48 -46.85
CA SER A 37 2.58 36.43 -46.11
C SER A 37 3.20 37.82 -45.93
N GLU A 38 3.17 38.65 -46.97
CA GLU A 38 3.64 40.05 -46.89
C GLU A 38 2.72 40.93 -46.04
N TYR A 39 1.44 40.56 -45.88
CA TYR A 39 0.52 41.23 -44.95
C TYR A 39 0.86 40.85 -43.51
N TYR A 40 1.10 39.57 -43.21
CA TYR A 40 1.51 39.12 -41.88
C TYR A 40 2.87 39.70 -41.46
N GLU A 41 3.86 39.72 -42.36
CA GLU A 41 5.15 40.40 -42.11
C GLU A 41 4.96 41.90 -41.83
N PHE A 42 4.07 42.58 -42.56
CA PHE A 42 3.74 43.98 -42.32
C PHE A 42 3.07 44.21 -40.95
N LEU A 43 2.18 43.31 -40.52
CA LEU A 43 1.56 43.38 -39.20
C LEU A 43 2.62 43.20 -38.09
N GLU A 44 3.43 42.14 -38.16
CA GLU A 44 4.46 41.86 -37.15
C GLU A 44 5.52 42.96 -37.06
N GLN A 45 5.96 43.53 -38.19
CA GLN A 45 6.91 44.66 -38.22
C GLN A 45 6.39 45.92 -37.52
N ASN A 46 5.06 46.09 -37.43
CA ASN A 46 4.43 47.19 -36.70
C ASN A 46 3.88 46.77 -35.31
N GLY A 47 4.20 45.56 -34.83
CA GLY A 47 3.82 45.07 -33.51
C GLY A 47 2.42 44.45 -33.41
N LEU A 48 1.69 44.31 -34.52
CA LEU A 48 0.35 43.73 -34.57
C LEU A 48 0.44 42.18 -34.61
N SER A 49 0.03 41.53 -33.52
CA SER A 49 0.22 40.08 -33.32
C SER A 49 -0.93 39.25 -33.91
N TYR A 50 -0.98 39.13 -35.24
CA TYR A 50 -2.06 38.45 -35.99
C TYR A 50 -2.44 37.06 -35.45
N PHE A 51 -1.46 36.24 -35.07
CA PHE A 51 -1.69 34.87 -34.59
C PHE A 51 -2.07 34.76 -33.10
N LYS A 52 -2.13 35.86 -32.34
CA LYS A 52 -2.36 35.82 -30.88
C LYS A 52 -3.69 35.13 -30.52
N SER A 53 -3.64 34.13 -29.63
CA SER A 53 -4.83 33.55 -29.00
C SER A 53 -5.38 34.48 -27.92
N PHE A 54 -6.71 34.57 -27.81
CA PHE A 54 -7.39 35.41 -26.83
C PHE A 54 -8.05 34.54 -25.75
N SER A 55 -7.86 34.89 -24.48
CA SER A 55 -8.32 34.09 -23.33
C SER A 55 -9.63 34.59 -22.72
N THR A 56 -9.95 35.87 -22.92
CA THR A 56 -11.17 36.52 -22.41
C THR A 56 -11.66 37.62 -23.34
N MET A 57 -12.97 37.91 -23.30
CA MET A 57 -13.58 39.01 -24.06
C MET A 57 -13.03 40.40 -23.66
N ALA A 58 -12.53 40.55 -22.43
CA ALA A 58 -11.84 41.76 -21.98
C ALA A 58 -10.46 41.91 -22.64
N GLU A 59 -9.67 40.83 -22.70
CA GLU A 59 -8.39 40.79 -23.42
C GLU A 59 -8.59 41.10 -24.92
N LEU A 60 -9.63 40.52 -25.54
CA LEU A 60 -9.99 40.78 -26.93
C LEU A 60 -10.20 42.28 -27.19
N LYS A 61 -10.96 42.96 -26.32
CA LYS A 61 -11.25 44.38 -26.43
C LYS A 61 -9.99 45.24 -26.24
N GLU A 62 -9.18 44.95 -25.23
CA GLU A 62 -7.93 45.68 -24.96
C GLU A 62 -6.97 45.61 -26.15
N ILE A 63 -6.85 44.43 -26.78
CA ILE A 63 -6.02 44.25 -27.97
C ILE A 63 -6.64 44.96 -29.17
N MET A 64 -7.96 44.84 -29.41
CA MET A 64 -8.62 45.55 -30.50
C MET A 64 -8.48 47.09 -30.39
N ASP A 65 -8.61 47.65 -29.20
CA ASP A 65 -8.44 49.08 -28.96
C ASP A 65 -6.95 49.51 -29.04
N ASN A 66 -6.01 48.59 -28.85
CA ASN A 66 -4.58 48.80 -29.13
C ASN A 66 -4.27 48.71 -30.64
N ASP A 67 -4.81 47.70 -31.33
CA ASP A 67 -4.64 47.48 -32.77
C ASP A 67 -5.22 48.66 -33.56
N VAL A 68 -6.38 49.21 -33.14
CA VAL A 68 -6.93 50.46 -33.67
C VAL A 68 -5.95 51.62 -33.51
N LYS A 69 -5.29 51.76 -32.35
CA LYS A 69 -4.31 52.83 -32.11
C LYS A 69 -3.09 52.67 -33.00
N THR A 70 -2.49 51.49 -33.02
CA THR A 70 -1.36 51.16 -33.89
C THR A 70 -1.69 51.36 -35.37
N LEU A 71 -2.88 50.97 -35.83
CA LEU A 71 -3.33 51.21 -37.22
C LEU A 71 -3.55 52.71 -37.52
N ASN A 72 -4.04 53.50 -36.57
CA ASN A 72 -4.10 54.97 -36.70
C ASN A 72 -2.69 55.57 -36.79
N ASP A 73 -1.77 55.15 -35.91
CA ASP A 73 -0.39 55.64 -35.90
C ASP A 73 0.35 55.30 -37.21
N ILE A 74 0.16 54.09 -37.77
CA ILE A 74 0.68 53.72 -39.09
C ILE A 74 0.14 54.66 -40.19
N ALA A 75 -1.16 54.97 -40.14
CA ALA A 75 -1.85 55.79 -41.13
C ALA A 75 -1.55 57.30 -41.03
N GLU A 76 -0.99 57.73 -39.90
CA GLU A 76 -0.55 59.12 -39.67
C GLU A 76 0.98 59.28 -39.88
N ASN A 77 1.80 58.23 -39.72
CA ASN A 77 3.27 58.33 -39.76
C ASN A 77 3.98 57.92 -41.06
N THR A 78 3.51 56.94 -41.86
CA THR A 78 4.37 56.26 -42.86
C THR A 78 3.90 56.33 -44.32
N THR A 79 4.83 56.60 -45.23
CA THR A 79 4.60 57.01 -46.62
C THR A 79 4.66 55.89 -47.67
N ASN A 80 4.76 54.60 -47.31
CA ASN A 80 5.11 53.54 -48.26
C ASN A 80 4.51 52.15 -47.95
N ASN A 81 3.19 52.08 -47.74
CA ASN A 81 2.47 50.83 -47.49
C ASN A 81 1.91 50.25 -48.81
N LYS A 82 1.76 48.91 -48.91
CA LYS A 82 1.03 48.27 -50.04
C LYS A 82 -0.50 48.43 -49.97
N LEU A 83 -1.01 49.14 -48.97
CA LEU A 83 -2.41 49.54 -48.86
C LEU A 83 -2.70 50.70 -49.82
N ASP A 84 -3.88 50.73 -50.47
CA ASP A 84 -4.25 51.85 -51.33
C ASP A 84 -4.35 53.17 -50.54
N PHE A 85 -4.07 54.32 -51.18
CA PHE A 85 -4.28 55.64 -50.57
C PHE A 85 -5.75 55.84 -50.13
N LYS A 86 -6.73 55.29 -50.85
CA LYS A 86 -8.14 55.25 -50.42
C LYS A 86 -8.28 54.46 -49.11
N THR A 87 -7.68 53.28 -49.02
CA THR A 87 -7.68 52.42 -47.82
C THR A 87 -6.97 53.06 -46.62
N ILE A 88 -5.82 53.72 -46.82
CA ILE A 88 -5.08 54.39 -45.74
C ILE A 88 -5.95 55.49 -45.09
N ASN A 89 -6.89 56.10 -45.82
CA ASN A 89 -7.85 57.03 -45.23
C ASN A 89 -8.91 56.36 -44.33
N PHE A 90 -9.14 55.04 -44.42
CA PHE A 90 -10.00 54.31 -43.47
C PHE A 90 -9.31 54.09 -42.14
N LEU A 91 -8.01 53.83 -42.16
CA LEU A 91 -7.17 53.61 -40.98
C LEU A 91 -6.90 54.88 -40.16
N LYS A 92 -7.44 56.04 -40.54
CA LYS A 92 -7.28 57.28 -39.78
C LYS A 92 -8.29 57.38 -38.65
N SER A 93 -7.90 58.05 -37.57
CA SER A 93 -8.63 58.26 -36.30
C SER A 93 -10.05 58.84 -36.41
N LYS A 94 -10.40 59.47 -37.55
CA LYS A 94 -11.77 59.89 -37.87
C LYS A 94 -12.69 58.71 -38.23
N ASN A 95 -12.15 57.72 -38.92
CA ASN A 95 -12.86 56.64 -39.60
C ASN A 95 -12.69 55.30 -38.86
N LEU A 96 -11.48 54.91 -38.47
CA LEU A 96 -11.24 53.80 -37.52
C LEU A 96 -11.31 54.34 -36.08
N LYS A 97 -11.92 53.57 -35.16
CA LYS A 97 -12.27 53.99 -33.79
C LYS A 97 -12.38 52.76 -32.88
N GLU A 98 -12.11 52.97 -31.59
CA GLU A 98 -12.26 52.01 -30.50
C GLU A 98 -13.66 51.37 -30.48
N VAL A 99 -13.72 50.07 -30.23
CA VAL A 99 -14.94 49.26 -30.41
C VAL A 99 -15.82 49.32 -29.17
N GLN A 100 -17.05 49.78 -29.35
CA GLN A 100 -17.97 50.03 -28.25
C GLN A 100 -18.87 48.81 -27.99
N GLU A 101 -18.99 48.45 -26.71
CA GLU A 101 -19.73 47.27 -26.22
C GLU A 101 -21.20 47.20 -26.67
N HIS A 102 -21.80 48.36 -26.99
CA HIS A 102 -23.21 48.50 -27.38
C HIS A 102 -23.43 48.57 -28.91
N GLU A 103 -22.44 48.21 -29.72
CA GLU A 103 -22.46 48.32 -31.19
C GLU A 103 -22.58 46.96 -31.92
N PHE A 104 -22.92 45.89 -31.19
CA PHE A 104 -23.11 44.53 -31.71
C PHE A 104 -24.58 44.16 -31.96
N TYR A 105 -24.81 43.36 -32.99
CA TYR A 105 -26.14 42.91 -33.44
C TYR A 105 -26.07 41.44 -33.85
N LYS A 106 -27.04 40.61 -33.42
CA LYS A 106 -27.14 39.18 -33.76
C LYS A 106 -28.18 39.00 -34.85
N LEU A 107 -27.71 38.57 -36.02
CA LEU A 107 -28.50 37.94 -37.07
C LEU A 107 -28.69 36.47 -36.70
N THR A 108 -29.91 35.96 -36.71
CA THR A 108 -30.21 34.54 -36.51
C THR A 108 -31.03 33.99 -37.66
N ILE A 109 -30.56 32.87 -38.21
CA ILE A 109 -31.21 32.04 -39.23
C ILE A 109 -31.74 30.78 -38.53
N ASP A 110 -33.04 30.54 -38.65
CA ASP A 110 -33.76 29.42 -38.05
C ASP A 110 -34.01 28.33 -39.09
N LEU A 111 -33.41 27.15 -38.86
CA LEU A 111 -33.40 26.00 -39.76
C LEU A 111 -34.51 24.97 -39.46
N ARG A 112 -35.41 25.22 -38.50
CA ARG A 112 -36.47 24.26 -38.13
C ARG A 112 -37.50 24.00 -39.24
N GLU A 113 -37.59 24.89 -40.21
CA GLU A 113 -38.43 24.76 -41.42
C GLU A 113 -37.61 24.20 -42.62
N VAL A 114 -36.50 23.48 -42.38
CA VAL A 114 -35.55 22.92 -43.39
C VAL A 114 -35.35 21.40 -43.19
N ASN A 115 -35.02 20.68 -44.25
CA ASN A 115 -34.78 19.23 -44.24
C ASN A 115 -33.52 18.84 -43.44
N GLU A 116 -33.61 17.82 -42.58
CA GLU A 116 -32.50 17.37 -41.71
C GLU A 116 -31.20 17.04 -42.47
N LYS A 117 -31.29 16.60 -43.72
CA LYS A 117 -30.11 16.31 -44.57
C LYS A 117 -29.37 17.56 -45.03
N GLU A 118 -30.08 18.66 -45.22
CA GLU A 118 -29.52 19.94 -45.68
C GLU A 118 -29.03 20.80 -44.50
N LYS A 119 -29.62 20.63 -43.30
CA LYS A 119 -29.25 21.43 -42.11
C LYS A 119 -27.76 21.45 -41.81
N GLU A 120 -27.08 20.30 -41.83
CA GLU A 120 -25.64 20.25 -41.52
C GLU A 120 -24.79 20.91 -42.62
N HIS A 121 -25.11 20.71 -43.91
CA HIS A 121 -24.45 21.46 -44.98
C HIS A 121 -24.69 22.97 -44.88
N ILE A 122 -25.89 23.42 -44.52
CA ILE A 122 -26.19 24.84 -44.32
C ILE A 122 -25.39 25.41 -43.14
N LYS A 123 -25.17 24.63 -42.07
CA LYS A 123 -24.29 25.00 -40.94
C LYS A 123 -22.83 25.12 -41.38
N ASP A 124 -22.31 24.14 -42.11
CA ASP A 124 -20.92 24.15 -42.61
C ASP A 124 -20.68 25.37 -43.54
N LEU A 125 -21.53 25.55 -44.55
CA LEU A 125 -21.46 26.67 -45.49
C LEU A 125 -21.61 28.04 -44.80
N PHE A 126 -22.42 28.11 -43.73
CA PHE A 126 -22.56 29.30 -42.89
C PHE A 126 -21.25 29.65 -42.16
N LEU A 127 -20.59 28.67 -41.52
CA LEU A 127 -19.31 28.89 -40.83
C LEU A 127 -18.19 29.35 -41.78
N GLU A 128 -18.17 28.83 -43.01
CA GLU A 128 -17.20 29.25 -44.01
C GLU A 128 -17.46 30.65 -44.61
N THR A 129 -18.60 31.30 -44.33
CA THR A 129 -19.00 32.55 -45.00
C THR A 129 -18.44 33.78 -44.29
N LYS A 130 -17.23 34.22 -44.68
CA LYS A 130 -16.54 35.39 -44.08
C LYS A 130 -17.36 36.69 -44.18
N SER A 131 -17.86 37.22 -43.06
CA SER A 131 -18.59 38.50 -43.03
C SER A 131 -17.73 39.71 -43.40
N VAL A 132 -18.38 40.79 -43.85
CA VAL A 132 -17.77 42.10 -44.12
C VAL A 132 -17.76 43.05 -42.91
N SER A 133 -18.26 42.63 -41.75
CA SER A 133 -18.05 43.38 -40.50
C SER A 133 -16.55 43.46 -40.15
N LEU A 134 -16.15 44.47 -39.36
CA LEU A 134 -14.83 44.49 -38.74
C LEU A 134 -14.68 43.41 -37.66
N VAL A 135 -15.77 42.99 -37.00
CA VAL A 135 -15.73 42.00 -35.93
C VAL A 135 -17.00 41.15 -35.98
N ASP A 136 -16.85 39.84 -36.09
CA ASP A 136 -17.94 38.89 -36.17
C ASP A 136 -17.66 37.62 -35.37
N PHE A 137 -18.72 37.08 -34.80
CA PHE A 137 -18.77 35.82 -34.09
C PHE A 137 -19.84 34.95 -34.76
N MET A 138 -19.55 33.66 -34.96
CA MET A 138 -20.46 32.68 -35.52
C MET A 138 -20.80 31.63 -34.46
N ASP A 139 -22.08 31.39 -34.29
CA ASP A 139 -22.67 30.71 -33.14
C ASP A 139 -23.76 29.75 -33.66
N ILE A 140 -23.64 28.46 -33.34
CA ILE A 140 -24.58 27.42 -33.77
C ILE A 140 -25.20 26.76 -32.55
N ASP A 141 -26.48 27.04 -32.33
CA ASP A 141 -27.28 26.50 -31.23
C ASP A 141 -28.38 25.59 -31.81
N GLY A 142 -28.07 24.29 -31.95
CA GLY A 142 -28.98 23.27 -32.46
C GLY A 142 -29.44 23.53 -33.90
N ASP A 143 -30.64 24.08 -34.05
CA ASP A 143 -31.27 24.45 -35.33
C ASP A 143 -31.09 25.94 -35.71
N TYR A 144 -30.34 26.72 -34.92
CA TYR A 144 -30.13 28.15 -35.16
C TYR A 144 -28.67 28.45 -35.54
N CYS A 145 -28.46 28.99 -36.74
CA CYS A 145 -27.20 29.59 -37.13
C CYS A 145 -27.23 31.10 -36.84
N SER A 146 -26.26 31.63 -36.12
CA SER A 146 -26.25 33.02 -35.68
C SER A 146 -24.93 33.73 -35.95
N LEU A 147 -25.01 34.90 -36.58
CA LEU A 147 -23.89 35.80 -36.84
C LEU A 147 -24.05 37.02 -35.93
N ILE A 148 -23.18 37.15 -34.92
CA ILE A 148 -23.12 38.35 -34.08
C ILE A 148 -22.04 39.26 -34.64
N TYR A 149 -22.43 40.39 -35.21
CA TYR A 149 -21.52 41.29 -35.92
C TYR A 149 -21.53 42.69 -35.33
N HIS A 150 -20.38 43.35 -35.36
CA HIS A 150 -20.24 44.76 -35.06
C HIS A 150 -20.85 45.59 -36.20
N LYS A 151 -21.54 46.70 -35.89
CA LYS A 151 -22.29 47.52 -36.86
C LYS A 151 -21.46 48.17 -37.98
N LYS A 152 -20.14 48.08 -37.91
CA LYS A 152 -19.17 48.73 -38.80
C LYS A 152 -18.41 47.67 -39.58
N GLY A 153 -18.33 47.85 -40.89
CA GLY A 153 -17.72 46.88 -41.82
C GLY A 153 -16.97 47.55 -42.96
N ALA A 154 -16.14 46.77 -43.65
CA ALA A 154 -15.36 47.19 -44.80
C ALA A 154 -15.35 46.12 -45.90
N PHE A 155 -15.54 46.54 -47.15
CA PHE A 155 -15.50 45.69 -48.34
C PHE A 155 -15.24 46.52 -49.61
N TYR A 156 -15.13 45.89 -50.78
CA TYR A 156 -15.17 46.60 -52.07
C TYR A 156 -16.61 46.68 -52.58
N TYR A 157 -17.02 47.85 -53.04
CA TYR A 157 -18.31 48.09 -53.67
C TYR A 157 -18.08 48.76 -55.02
N ASN A 158 -18.35 48.01 -56.10
CA ASN A 158 -18.04 48.40 -57.49
C ASN A 158 -16.54 48.78 -57.66
N ASP A 159 -15.64 47.88 -57.25
CA ASP A 159 -14.17 48.03 -57.23
C ASP A 159 -13.60 49.22 -56.40
N GLU A 160 -14.45 50.10 -55.86
CA GLU A 160 -14.02 51.09 -54.87
C GLU A 160 -13.98 50.47 -53.46
N PRO A 161 -12.91 50.68 -52.67
CA PRO A 161 -12.91 50.28 -51.27
C PRO A 161 -13.92 51.14 -50.50
N PHE A 162 -14.64 50.53 -49.56
CA PHE A 162 -15.67 51.17 -48.74
C PHE A 162 -15.58 50.70 -47.28
N MET A 163 -15.61 51.64 -46.32
CA MET A 163 -15.79 51.35 -44.89
C MET A 163 -16.78 52.34 -44.27
N ASN A 164 -17.79 51.85 -43.56
CA ASN A 164 -18.75 52.69 -42.84
C ASN A 164 -19.50 51.90 -41.74
N ASN A 165 -20.31 52.60 -40.96
CA ASN A 165 -21.37 52.00 -40.16
C ASN A 165 -22.55 51.62 -41.07
N ALA A 166 -23.08 50.42 -40.90
CA ALA A 166 -24.36 49.98 -41.45
C ALA A 166 -25.52 50.60 -40.66
N LYS A 167 -26.75 50.42 -41.15
CA LYS A 167 -27.99 50.62 -40.39
C LYS A 167 -28.56 49.25 -39.95
N PRO A 168 -27.99 48.59 -38.93
CA PRO A 168 -28.27 47.17 -38.63
C PRO A 168 -29.73 46.88 -38.26
N GLU A 169 -30.46 47.87 -37.75
CA GLU A 169 -31.90 47.81 -37.46
C GLU A 169 -32.78 47.63 -38.71
N GLN A 170 -32.23 47.80 -39.92
CA GLN A 170 -32.97 47.64 -41.18
C GLN A 170 -32.71 46.27 -41.81
N LEU A 171 -33.71 45.38 -41.74
CA LEU A 171 -33.73 44.07 -42.39
C LEU A 171 -33.59 44.20 -43.92
N THR A 172 -32.36 44.03 -44.41
CA THR A 172 -31.94 44.21 -45.80
C THR A 172 -31.63 42.85 -46.44
N LEU A 173 -32.63 42.19 -47.06
CA LEU A 173 -32.46 40.87 -47.69
C LEU A 173 -31.78 40.90 -49.07
N LEU A 174 -31.59 42.08 -49.67
CA LEU A 174 -31.07 42.24 -51.03
C LEU A 174 -29.99 43.33 -51.08
N GLU A 175 -28.94 43.10 -51.88
CA GLU A 175 -27.88 44.05 -52.25
C GLU A 175 -28.39 45.23 -53.13
N ASN A 176 -29.69 45.52 -53.12
CA ASN A 176 -30.36 46.43 -54.06
C ASN A 176 -30.15 47.92 -53.75
N TYR A 177 -29.26 48.28 -52.84
CA TYR A 177 -29.02 49.67 -52.41
C TYR A 177 -28.03 50.39 -53.34
N ALA A 178 -28.20 51.72 -53.50
CA ALA A 178 -27.33 52.55 -54.34
C ALA A 178 -26.08 53.07 -53.62
N LEU A 179 -26.09 53.08 -52.28
CA LEU A 179 -24.93 53.35 -51.42
C LEU A 179 -25.01 52.43 -50.19
N PRO A 180 -23.94 51.70 -49.81
CA PRO A 180 -24.02 50.71 -48.73
C PRO A 180 -24.39 51.29 -47.37
N LYS A 181 -23.99 52.55 -47.11
CA LYS A 181 -24.31 53.31 -45.89
C LYS A 181 -25.83 53.38 -45.58
N ASP A 182 -26.68 53.21 -46.60
CA ASP A 182 -28.09 53.58 -46.49
C ASP A 182 -29.01 52.46 -46.00
N ASN A 183 -28.49 51.23 -45.88
CA ASN A 183 -29.17 50.01 -45.43
C ASN A 183 -28.25 49.20 -44.48
N ASN A 184 -28.64 47.96 -44.16
CA ASN A 184 -27.74 46.99 -43.52
C ASN A 184 -26.90 46.24 -44.58
N PHE A 185 -25.83 46.87 -45.08
CA PHE A 185 -24.94 46.25 -46.06
C PHE A 185 -24.21 45.00 -45.53
N ILE A 186 -23.96 44.92 -44.21
CA ILE A 186 -23.26 43.76 -43.62
C ILE A 186 -24.13 42.50 -43.75
N MET A 187 -25.42 42.59 -43.40
CA MET A 187 -26.35 41.48 -43.60
C MET A 187 -26.64 41.25 -45.09
N GLY A 188 -26.90 42.30 -45.87
CA GLY A 188 -27.20 42.17 -47.31
C GLY A 188 -26.09 41.43 -48.05
N ARG A 189 -24.83 41.75 -47.73
CA ARG A 189 -23.66 41.11 -48.31
C ARG A 189 -23.43 39.69 -47.82
N PHE A 190 -23.53 39.47 -46.50
CA PHE A 190 -23.41 38.12 -45.92
C PHE A 190 -24.47 37.16 -46.49
N LEU A 191 -25.71 37.61 -46.67
CA LEU A 191 -26.77 36.81 -47.28
C LEU A 191 -26.55 36.56 -48.77
N PHE A 192 -25.90 37.47 -49.51
CA PHE A 192 -25.50 37.23 -50.89
C PHE A 192 -24.35 36.22 -50.99
N ASP A 193 -23.28 36.41 -50.21
CA ASP A 193 -22.12 35.52 -50.23
C ASP A 193 -22.53 34.09 -49.75
N LEU A 194 -23.47 33.99 -48.81
CA LEU A 194 -24.12 32.72 -48.42
C LEU A 194 -25.05 32.17 -49.53
N ALA A 195 -25.84 33.02 -50.20
CA ALA A 195 -26.75 32.58 -51.26
C ALA A 195 -25.98 31.91 -52.41
N CYS A 196 -24.86 32.49 -52.85
CA CYS A 196 -23.99 31.88 -53.85
C CYS A 196 -23.52 30.48 -53.41
N LYS A 197 -23.07 30.32 -52.16
CA LYS A 197 -22.66 29.01 -51.63
C LYS A 197 -23.78 27.96 -51.58
N LEU A 198 -25.02 28.38 -51.33
CA LEU A 198 -26.17 27.46 -51.35
C LEU A 198 -26.51 27.02 -52.77
N ASP A 199 -26.42 27.94 -53.75
CA ASP A 199 -26.60 27.68 -55.19
C ASP A 199 -25.47 26.77 -55.74
N ASP A 200 -24.22 27.01 -55.34
CA ASP A 200 -23.03 26.17 -55.64
C ASP A 200 -23.14 24.72 -55.11
N ASN A 201 -24.09 24.44 -54.22
CA ASN A 201 -24.33 23.13 -53.59
C ASN A 201 -25.74 22.56 -53.85
N ASP A 202 -26.44 23.04 -54.90
CA ASP A 202 -27.79 22.60 -55.31
C ASP A 202 -28.91 22.77 -54.22
N ILE A 203 -28.78 23.72 -53.29
CA ILE A 203 -29.74 23.93 -52.19
C ILE A 203 -30.82 24.97 -52.57
N GLU A 204 -31.97 24.51 -53.09
CA GLU A 204 -33.12 25.36 -53.48
C GLU A 204 -33.92 25.95 -52.29
N GLU A 205 -33.26 26.71 -51.42
CA GLU A 205 -33.90 27.37 -50.27
C GLU A 205 -34.38 28.82 -50.53
N SER A 206 -35.06 29.41 -49.54
CA SER A 206 -35.54 30.79 -49.60
C SER A 206 -35.51 31.48 -48.23
N PHE A 207 -34.97 32.70 -48.22
CA PHE A 207 -34.89 33.56 -47.04
C PHE A 207 -36.23 34.23 -46.75
N CYS A 208 -36.66 34.20 -45.48
CA CYS A 208 -37.97 34.65 -45.04
C CYS A 208 -37.85 35.57 -43.82
N VAL A 209 -38.33 36.81 -43.92
CA VAL A 209 -38.47 37.74 -42.79
C VAL A 209 -39.94 37.86 -42.41
N LYS A 210 -40.26 37.50 -41.16
CA LYS A 210 -41.58 37.60 -40.54
C LYS A 210 -41.65 38.95 -39.78
N TYR A 211 -42.40 39.93 -40.31
CA TYR A 211 -42.56 41.25 -39.67
C TYR A 211 -43.62 41.23 -38.56
N SER A 212 -43.57 42.22 -37.65
CA SER A 212 -44.46 42.32 -36.48
C SER A 212 -45.95 42.50 -36.80
N ASN A 213 -46.29 42.84 -38.04
CA ASN A 213 -47.67 42.92 -38.56
C ASN A 213 -48.18 41.59 -39.15
N GLY A 214 -47.35 40.53 -39.16
CA GLY A 214 -47.66 39.23 -39.73
C GLY A 214 -47.31 39.08 -41.23
N GLU A 215 -46.84 40.13 -41.89
CA GLU A 215 -46.38 40.05 -43.28
C GLU A 215 -45.07 39.25 -43.37
N LYS A 216 -44.97 38.38 -44.38
CA LYS A 216 -43.75 37.66 -44.73
C LYS A 216 -43.13 38.25 -45.98
N ASN A 217 -41.88 38.72 -45.88
CA ASN A 217 -41.06 39.05 -47.04
C ASN A 217 -40.16 37.86 -47.35
N ILE A 218 -40.45 37.17 -48.45
CA ILE A 218 -39.75 35.94 -48.88
C ILE A 218 -38.92 36.28 -50.12
N LYS A 219 -37.67 35.81 -50.12
CA LYS A 219 -36.68 36.02 -51.19
C LYS A 219 -36.00 34.70 -51.52
N ASN A 220 -36.17 34.24 -52.76
CA ASN A 220 -35.47 33.07 -53.28
C ASN A 220 -33.97 33.39 -53.44
N ILE A 221 -33.10 32.40 -53.24
CA ILE A 221 -31.65 32.49 -53.41
C ILE A 221 -31.27 33.15 -54.75
N GLN A 222 -31.91 32.76 -55.86
CA GLN A 222 -31.67 33.32 -57.18
C GLN A 222 -32.04 34.81 -57.28
N GLU A 223 -33.03 35.30 -56.52
CA GLU A 223 -33.34 36.74 -56.46
C GLU A 223 -32.24 37.50 -55.69
N VAL A 224 -31.70 36.92 -54.62
CA VAL A 224 -30.58 37.51 -53.87
C VAL A 224 -29.32 37.55 -54.75
N ILE A 225 -29.00 36.46 -55.44
CA ILE A 225 -27.85 36.34 -56.35
C ILE A 225 -27.96 37.35 -57.50
N TYR A 226 -29.15 37.49 -58.11
CA TYR A 226 -29.40 38.45 -59.17
C TYR A 226 -29.17 39.90 -58.69
N TRP A 227 -29.73 40.30 -57.56
CA TRP A 227 -29.51 41.65 -57.02
C TRP A 227 -28.09 41.88 -56.48
N GLY A 228 -27.33 40.83 -56.15
CA GLY A 228 -25.91 40.97 -55.81
C GLY A 228 -25.04 41.35 -57.01
N HIS A 229 -25.18 40.62 -58.11
CA HIS A 229 -24.34 40.75 -59.30
C HIS A 229 -24.53 42.05 -60.10
N LEU A 230 -25.71 42.69 -60.04
CA LEU A 230 -25.96 43.94 -60.76
C LEU A 230 -25.08 45.11 -60.26
N ASN A 231 -24.53 45.90 -61.18
CA ASN A 231 -23.80 47.14 -60.89
C ASN A 231 -24.74 48.26 -60.40
N ALA A 232 -24.19 49.33 -59.83
CA ALA A 232 -24.99 50.43 -59.29
C ALA A 232 -25.86 51.17 -60.34
N GLU A 233 -25.43 51.24 -61.60
CA GLU A 233 -26.22 51.85 -62.68
C GLU A 233 -27.36 50.92 -63.13
N GLU A 234 -27.07 49.63 -63.34
CA GLU A 234 -28.07 48.60 -63.64
C GLU A 234 -29.11 48.49 -62.51
N LYS A 235 -28.68 48.58 -61.24
CA LYS A 235 -29.55 48.66 -60.04
C LYS A 235 -30.46 49.89 -60.04
N ARG A 236 -30.10 50.99 -60.72
CA ARG A 236 -30.97 52.16 -60.92
C ARG A 236 -31.96 51.89 -62.05
N GLU A 237 -31.48 51.44 -63.22
CA GLU A 237 -32.31 51.21 -64.40
C GLU A 237 -33.37 50.13 -64.15
N GLN A 238 -33.01 49.03 -63.49
CA GLN A 238 -33.95 47.97 -63.08
C GLN A 238 -35.06 48.53 -62.16
N LYS A 239 -34.72 49.45 -61.25
CA LYS A 239 -35.71 50.11 -60.37
C LYS A 239 -36.58 51.11 -61.10
N GLU A 240 -36.03 51.86 -62.05
CA GLU A 240 -36.79 52.82 -62.86
C GLU A 240 -37.74 52.08 -63.82
N LEU A 241 -37.33 50.94 -64.37
CA LEU A 241 -38.18 50.04 -65.14
C LEU A 241 -39.32 49.46 -64.29
N ILE A 242 -39.01 48.88 -63.12
CA ILE A 242 -40.02 48.36 -62.17
C ILE A 242 -41.00 49.47 -61.78
N LYS A 243 -40.50 50.67 -61.45
CA LYS A 243 -41.34 51.81 -61.10
C LYS A 243 -42.22 52.24 -62.26
N SER A 244 -41.68 52.34 -63.47
CA SER A 244 -42.43 52.71 -64.68
C SER A 244 -43.56 51.70 -64.96
N GLN A 245 -43.30 50.40 -64.82
CA GLN A 245 -44.32 49.35 -64.96
C GLN A 245 -45.40 49.49 -63.88
N LEU A 246 -45.02 49.70 -62.62
CA LEU A 246 -45.92 49.81 -61.48
C LEU A 246 -46.79 51.08 -61.55
N ASP A 247 -46.24 52.20 -62.02
CA ASP A 247 -47.00 53.43 -62.27
C ASP A 247 -47.93 53.29 -63.50
N THR A 248 -47.50 52.61 -64.58
CA THR A 248 -48.37 52.27 -65.73
C THR A 248 -49.55 51.39 -65.29
N GLN A 249 -49.29 50.40 -64.43
CA GLN A 249 -50.34 49.51 -63.91
C GLN A 249 -51.36 50.28 -63.04
N LYS A 250 -50.92 51.27 -62.24
CA LYS A 250 -51.85 52.14 -61.48
C LYS A 250 -52.77 52.92 -62.41
N GLU A 251 -52.23 53.55 -63.44
CA GLU A 251 -53.02 54.32 -64.42
C GLU A 251 -54.05 53.43 -65.12
N ALA A 252 -53.64 52.25 -65.58
CA ALA A 252 -54.53 51.24 -66.17
C ALA A 252 -55.64 50.77 -65.20
N LEU A 253 -55.29 50.56 -63.93
CA LEU A 253 -56.19 50.07 -62.88
C LEU A 253 -57.20 51.15 -62.42
N ASP A 254 -56.81 52.42 -62.32
CA ASP A 254 -57.75 53.50 -62.00
C ASP A 254 -58.65 53.87 -63.20
N LEU A 255 -58.14 53.76 -64.44
CA LEU A 255 -58.97 53.79 -65.65
C LEU A 255 -60.01 52.65 -65.64
N ALA A 256 -59.59 51.41 -65.40
CA ALA A 256 -60.48 50.25 -65.32
C ALA A 256 -61.56 50.41 -64.23
N LYS A 257 -61.21 50.91 -63.04
CA LYS A 257 -62.17 51.24 -61.98
C LYS A 257 -63.15 52.34 -62.39
N SER A 258 -62.72 53.32 -63.19
CA SER A 258 -63.60 54.40 -63.66
C SER A 258 -64.63 53.90 -64.68
N GLU A 259 -64.20 53.07 -65.65
CA GLU A 259 -65.11 52.43 -66.61
C GLU A 259 -66.09 51.48 -65.93
N LEU A 260 -65.64 50.63 -64.99
CA LEU A 260 -66.54 49.71 -64.28
C LEU A 260 -67.59 50.45 -63.43
N LYS A 261 -67.26 51.63 -62.89
CA LYS A 261 -68.27 52.49 -62.23
C LYS A 261 -69.27 53.05 -63.24
N ALA A 262 -68.81 53.53 -64.39
CA ALA A 262 -69.67 54.04 -65.46
C ALA A 262 -70.59 52.95 -66.02
N GLU A 263 -70.09 51.73 -66.27
CA GLU A 263 -70.91 50.57 -66.69
C GLU A 263 -72.00 50.23 -65.66
N VAL A 264 -71.68 50.23 -64.36
CA VAL A 264 -72.63 49.98 -63.28
C VAL A 264 -73.65 51.12 -63.11
N GLN A 265 -73.30 52.37 -63.47
CA GLN A 265 -74.23 53.50 -63.48
C GLN A 265 -75.15 53.46 -64.71
N ALA A 266 -74.61 53.27 -65.91
CA ALA A 266 -75.39 53.12 -67.15
C ALA A 266 -76.36 51.93 -67.08
N SER A 267 -75.93 50.81 -66.47
CA SER A 267 -76.79 49.65 -66.18
C SER A 267 -78.01 50.02 -65.33
N ARG A 268 -77.89 50.98 -64.41
CA ARG A 268 -79.00 51.48 -63.57
C ARG A 268 -79.83 52.57 -64.26
N GLU A 269 -79.20 53.43 -65.06
CA GLU A 269 -79.86 54.54 -65.75
C GLU A 269 -80.68 54.09 -66.97
N SER A 270 -80.45 52.88 -67.48
CA SER A 270 -81.24 52.21 -68.52
C SER A 270 -82.76 52.10 -68.22
N LEU A 271 -83.18 52.39 -66.99
CA LEU A 271 -84.58 52.49 -66.56
C LEU A 271 -85.26 53.85 -66.84
N LYS A 272 -84.56 54.84 -67.44
CA LYS A 272 -85.14 56.15 -67.80
C LYS A 272 -84.84 56.58 -69.24
N GLN A 273 -85.80 56.38 -70.14
CA GLN A 273 -85.67 56.75 -71.56
C GLN A 273 -85.52 58.26 -71.85
N ALA A 274 -85.80 59.15 -70.90
CA ALA A 274 -85.82 60.59 -71.14
C ALA A 274 -84.44 61.27 -71.14
N GLU A 275 -83.44 60.69 -70.49
CA GLU A 275 -82.12 61.33 -70.29
C GLU A 275 -81.08 60.88 -71.34
N ALA A 276 -81.32 59.73 -72.01
CA ALA A 276 -80.43 59.14 -73.02
C ALA A 276 -80.13 60.05 -74.24
N GLN A 277 -81.09 60.87 -74.68
CA GLN A 277 -80.88 61.81 -75.78
C GLN A 277 -79.94 62.98 -75.43
N LYS A 278 -79.73 63.27 -74.14
CA LYS A 278 -78.75 64.28 -73.70
C LYS A 278 -77.35 63.70 -73.60
N VAL A 279 -77.22 62.50 -73.02
CA VAL A 279 -75.93 61.82 -72.87
C VAL A 279 -75.29 61.55 -74.24
N LEU A 280 -76.08 61.23 -75.27
CA LEU A 280 -75.58 61.05 -76.65
C LEU A 280 -74.95 62.30 -77.30
N GLU A 281 -75.22 63.52 -76.81
CA GLU A 281 -74.50 64.73 -77.26
C GLU A 281 -73.21 64.97 -76.47
N GLU A 282 -73.15 64.52 -75.22
CA GLU A 282 -71.98 64.61 -74.33
C GLU A 282 -70.95 63.48 -74.59
N ASP A 283 -71.37 62.35 -75.19
CA ASP A 283 -70.55 61.15 -75.40
C ASP A 283 -69.51 61.25 -76.54
N LYS A 284 -68.89 62.42 -76.67
CA LYS A 284 -67.59 62.60 -77.36
C LYS A 284 -66.43 62.23 -76.42
N SER A 285 -66.65 61.18 -75.63
CA SER A 285 -65.77 60.71 -74.55
C SER A 285 -64.68 59.76 -75.05
N THR A 286 -64.82 59.22 -76.28
CA THR A 286 -63.78 58.52 -77.05
C THR A 286 -62.68 59.50 -77.50
N ARG A 287 -62.01 60.10 -76.52
CA ARG A 287 -60.75 60.80 -76.70
C ARG A 287 -59.65 59.78 -77.01
N LEU A 288 -59.47 59.54 -78.31
CA LEU A 288 -58.12 59.46 -78.87
C LEU A 288 -57.25 60.54 -78.21
N TYR A 289 -55.98 60.25 -77.92
CA TYR A 289 -55.05 61.20 -77.29
C TYR A 289 -54.68 62.35 -78.25
N THR A 290 -55.62 63.27 -78.47
CA THR A 290 -55.53 64.36 -79.45
C THR A 290 -54.57 65.44 -78.95
N ILE A 291 -53.27 65.28 -79.21
CA ILE A 291 -52.22 66.29 -79.47
C ILE A 291 -52.40 67.66 -78.78
N ALA A 292 -52.79 67.67 -77.51
CA ALA A 292 -53.10 68.88 -76.72
C ALA A 292 -52.38 68.92 -75.37
N GLN A 293 -51.69 67.85 -75.01
CA GLN A 293 -50.82 67.74 -73.82
C GLN A 293 -49.33 67.70 -74.18
N MET A 294 -48.94 68.02 -75.44
CA MET A 294 -47.57 68.44 -75.67
C MET A 294 -47.33 69.77 -74.95
N PRO A 295 -46.27 69.90 -74.13
CA PRO A 295 -45.98 71.15 -73.45
C PRO A 295 -45.66 72.24 -74.48
N LYS A 296 -46.39 73.36 -74.43
CA LYS A 296 -46.11 74.53 -75.26
C LYS A 296 -44.81 75.17 -74.80
N ALA A 297 -43.69 74.73 -75.38
CA ALA A 297 -42.40 75.38 -75.22
C ALA A 297 -42.55 76.89 -75.53
N GLN A 298 -42.26 77.72 -74.53
CA GLN A 298 -42.50 79.16 -74.63
C GLN A 298 -41.44 79.80 -75.53
N ALA A 299 -41.80 80.07 -76.77
CA ALA A 299 -40.98 80.85 -77.68
C ALA A 299 -40.94 82.32 -77.24
N GLN A 300 -39.90 82.70 -76.51
CA GLN A 300 -39.48 84.10 -76.37
C GLN A 300 -37.98 84.25 -76.62
N ASN A 301 -37.69 84.89 -77.75
CA ASN A 301 -36.50 85.72 -77.99
C ASN A 301 -35.12 85.09 -77.69
N ASP A 302 -34.52 84.51 -78.72
CA ASP A 302 -33.39 85.22 -79.33
C ASP A 302 -33.33 85.03 -80.85
N LYS A 303 -32.53 85.84 -81.55
CA LYS A 303 -32.57 85.96 -83.03
C LYS A 303 -31.84 84.82 -83.77
N PRO A 304 -32.28 84.47 -85.00
CA PRO A 304 -31.77 83.31 -85.72
C PRO A 304 -30.43 83.58 -86.42
N ASN A 305 -29.53 82.61 -86.36
CA ASN A 305 -28.60 82.31 -87.45
C ASN A 305 -29.15 81.12 -88.23
N LEU A 306 -29.49 81.33 -89.50
CA LEU A 306 -29.68 80.23 -90.43
C LEU A 306 -28.31 79.80 -90.97
N ASN A 307 -28.05 78.49 -90.98
CA ASN A 307 -27.59 77.76 -92.17
C ASN A 307 -27.51 76.24 -91.85
N ASP A 308 -28.25 75.47 -92.64
CA ASP A 308 -28.04 74.07 -93.05
C ASP A 308 -27.51 73.03 -92.06
N SER A 309 -28.44 72.19 -91.56
CA SER A 309 -28.37 70.73 -91.77
C SER A 309 -29.74 70.06 -91.53
N PRO A 310 -30.24 69.21 -92.46
CA PRO A 310 -31.55 68.58 -92.32
C PRO A 310 -31.46 67.23 -91.60
N ASN A 311 -31.66 67.17 -90.28
CA ASN A 311 -31.73 65.87 -89.59
C ASN A 311 -32.55 65.84 -88.27
N THR A 312 -33.68 66.54 -88.21
CA THR A 312 -34.49 66.68 -86.98
C THR A 312 -35.70 65.73 -86.89
N GLN A 313 -36.13 65.12 -88.00
CA GLN A 313 -37.43 64.41 -88.08
C GLN A 313 -37.44 63.05 -87.36
N GLN A 314 -36.37 62.25 -87.47
CA GLN A 314 -36.29 60.94 -86.79
C GLN A 314 -36.58 61.04 -85.28
N SER A 315 -36.05 62.08 -84.63
CA SER A 315 -36.24 62.35 -83.20
C SER A 315 -37.67 62.71 -82.75
N ALA A 316 -38.59 62.88 -83.70
CA ALA A 316 -40.02 63.11 -83.47
C ALA A 316 -40.83 61.83 -83.73
N ASP A 317 -40.57 61.14 -84.84
CA ASP A 317 -41.28 59.91 -85.22
C ASP A 317 -41.01 58.77 -84.20
N ASP A 318 -39.77 58.64 -83.71
CA ASP A 318 -39.42 57.66 -82.66
C ASP A 318 -40.21 57.90 -81.35
N LYS A 319 -40.42 59.16 -80.98
CA LYS A 319 -41.20 59.53 -79.78
C LYS A 319 -42.70 59.32 -79.98
N ILE A 320 -43.20 59.51 -81.20
CA ILE A 320 -44.57 59.19 -81.55
C ILE A 320 -44.78 57.67 -81.48
N ALA A 321 -43.83 56.87 -81.98
CA ALA A 321 -43.86 55.41 -81.86
C ALA A 321 -43.82 54.95 -80.40
N GLU A 322 -42.96 55.55 -79.56
CA GLU A 322 -42.88 55.25 -78.12
C GLU A 322 -44.20 55.56 -77.38
N VAL A 323 -44.82 56.72 -77.66
CA VAL A 323 -46.13 57.10 -77.10
C VAL A 323 -47.26 56.18 -77.59
N ILE A 324 -47.25 55.78 -78.86
CA ILE A 324 -48.20 54.81 -79.40
C ILE A 324 -48.04 53.46 -78.69
N ALA A 325 -46.81 52.93 -78.58
CA ALA A 325 -46.53 51.68 -77.88
C ALA A 325 -46.99 51.72 -76.41
N LYS A 326 -46.68 52.80 -75.69
CA LYS A 326 -47.15 53.02 -74.30
C LYS A 326 -48.68 53.07 -74.22
N SER A 327 -49.37 53.76 -75.15
CA SER A 327 -50.83 53.83 -75.15
C SER A 327 -51.52 52.49 -75.46
N ILE A 328 -50.93 51.67 -76.34
CA ILE A 328 -51.39 50.31 -76.63
C ILE A 328 -51.22 49.42 -75.41
N GLU A 329 -50.08 49.51 -74.73
CA GLU A 329 -49.83 48.73 -73.51
C GLU A 329 -50.72 49.15 -72.34
N ILE A 330 -50.96 50.45 -72.15
CA ILE A 330 -51.94 50.97 -71.18
C ILE A 330 -53.33 50.42 -71.49
N TYR A 331 -53.77 50.39 -72.76
CA TYR A 331 -55.06 49.81 -73.12
C TYR A 331 -55.12 48.30 -72.84
N ARG A 332 -54.06 47.56 -73.17
CA ARG A 332 -53.94 46.11 -72.91
C ARG A 332 -54.00 45.82 -71.40
N GLN A 333 -53.24 46.56 -70.59
CA GLN A 333 -53.26 46.45 -69.13
C GLN A 333 -54.60 46.86 -68.55
N LYS A 334 -55.28 47.88 -69.11
CA LYS A 334 -56.60 48.32 -68.66
C LYS A 334 -57.66 47.23 -68.85
N GLU A 335 -57.70 46.54 -70.00
CA GLU A 335 -58.65 45.43 -70.20
C GLU A 335 -58.30 44.19 -69.34
N LEU A 336 -57.02 43.94 -69.07
CA LEU A 336 -56.58 42.89 -68.13
C LEU A 336 -56.98 43.22 -66.67
N GLU A 337 -56.74 44.44 -66.19
CA GLU A 337 -57.16 44.87 -64.85
C GLU A 337 -58.71 44.97 -64.76
N LYS A 338 -59.40 45.32 -65.84
CA LYS A 338 -60.88 45.35 -65.91
C LYS A 338 -61.50 43.95 -65.82
N THR A 339 -60.94 42.96 -66.52
CA THR A 339 -61.37 41.56 -66.40
C THR A 339 -61.03 40.98 -65.04
N LYS A 340 -59.81 41.22 -64.53
CA LYS A 340 -59.38 40.87 -63.16
C LYS A 340 -60.30 41.45 -62.07
N LEU A 341 -60.70 42.72 -62.16
CA LEU A 341 -61.64 43.35 -61.22
C LEU A 341 -63.06 42.75 -61.30
N ARG A 342 -63.51 42.33 -62.48
CA ARG A 342 -64.76 41.56 -62.63
C ARG A 342 -64.65 40.19 -61.97
N LEU A 343 -63.52 39.49 -62.15
CA LEU A 343 -63.25 38.18 -61.53
C LEU A 343 -63.11 38.28 -60.00
N GLU A 344 -62.39 39.28 -59.46
CA GLU A 344 -62.25 39.53 -58.02
C GLU A 344 -63.62 39.80 -57.36
N LYS A 345 -64.51 40.52 -58.05
CA LYS A 345 -65.90 40.68 -57.61
C LYS A 345 -66.66 39.36 -57.70
N ALA A 346 -66.52 38.62 -58.81
CA ALA A 346 -67.20 37.34 -59.00
C ALA A 346 -66.80 36.30 -57.94
N GLU A 347 -65.52 36.27 -57.54
CA GLU A 347 -64.95 35.48 -56.45
C GLU A 347 -65.56 35.84 -55.10
N LYS A 348 -65.64 37.14 -54.77
CA LYS A 348 -66.27 37.63 -53.52
C LYS A 348 -67.76 37.30 -53.45
N ASP A 349 -68.48 37.48 -54.56
CA ASP A 349 -69.88 37.07 -54.68
C ASP A 349 -70.00 35.53 -54.62
N SER A 350 -69.01 34.77 -55.09
CA SER A 350 -69.02 33.30 -55.12
C SER A 350 -68.97 32.66 -53.74
N LEU A 351 -68.33 33.31 -52.76
CA LEU A 351 -68.36 32.85 -51.36
C LEU A 351 -69.79 32.82 -50.81
N SER A 352 -70.63 33.77 -51.24
CA SER A 352 -72.05 33.80 -50.86
C SER A 352 -72.85 32.72 -51.60
N ALA A 353 -72.64 32.58 -52.92
CA ALA A 353 -73.27 31.52 -53.72
C ALA A 353 -72.87 30.10 -53.25
N TYR A 354 -71.64 29.94 -52.77
CA TYR A 354 -71.11 28.70 -52.19
C TYR A 354 -71.76 28.38 -50.83
N ASN A 355 -71.97 29.40 -49.99
CA ASN A 355 -72.69 29.24 -48.73
C ASN A 355 -74.17 28.89 -48.97
N ASP A 356 -74.85 29.52 -49.94
CA ASP A 356 -76.19 29.13 -50.36
C ASP A 356 -76.23 27.68 -50.88
N LEU A 357 -75.25 27.28 -51.71
CA LEU A 357 -75.13 25.91 -52.21
C LEU A 357 -74.98 24.90 -51.06
N LYS A 358 -74.18 25.22 -50.03
CA LYS A 358 -74.08 24.42 -48.80
C LYS A 358 -75.39 24.39 -48.02
N GLU A 359 -76.11 25.50 -47.91
CA GLU A 359 -77.42 25.53 -47.26
C GLU A 359 -78.44 24.67 -48.01
N TYR A 360 -78.50 24.74 -49.34
CA TYR A 360 -79.34 23.89 -50.18
C TYR A 360 -79.02 22.40 -50.01
N LEU A 361 -77.74 22.02 -49.98
CA LEU A 361 -77.31 20.64 -49.72
C LEU A 361 -77.68 20.17 -48.31
N ASN A 362 -77.47 21.00 -47.28
CA ASN A 362 -77.86 20.69 -45.90
C ASN A 362 -79.39 20.53 -45.75
N ASN A 363 -80.16 21.26 -46.55
CA ASN A 363 -81.62 21.13 -46.65
C ASN A 363 -82.07 19.94 -47.52
N GLY A 364 -81.15 19.08 -47.99
CA GLY A 364 -81.45 17.82 -48.67
C GLY A 364 -81.70 17.89 -50.17
N LEU A 365 -81.42 19.03 -50.83
CA LEU A 365 -81.45 19.13 -52.29
C LEU A 365 -80.26 18.38 -52.91
N SER A 366 -80.43 17.83 -54.12
CA SER A 366 -79.29 17.24 -54.84
C SER A 366 -78.31 18.32 -55.33
N ILE A 367 -77.06 17.95 -55.56
CA ILE A 367 -76.00 18.86 -56.07
C ILE A 367 -76.45 19.58 -57.35
N LEU A 368 -77.14 18.88 -58.27
CA LEU A 368 -77.62 19.45 -59.53
C LEU A 368 -78.79 20.43 -59.34
N GLU A 369 -79.55 20.33 -58.25
CA GLU A 369 -80.63 21.26 -57.92
C GLU A 369 -80.10 22.46 -57.14
N ALA A 370 -79.18 22.24 -56.18
CA ALA A 370 -78.45 23.31 -55.49
C ALA A 370 -77.70 24.22 -56.47
N ILE A 371 -76.99 23.64 -57.45
CA ILE A 371 -76.31 24.41 -58.52
C ILE A 371 -77.31 25.20 -59.36
N LYS A 372 -78.46 24.62 -59.74
CA LYS A 372 -79.51 25.34 -60.49
C LYS A 372 -80.13 26.49 -59.71
N ASN A 373 -80.27 26.36 -58.38
CA ASN A 373 -80.80 27.42 -57.53
C ASN A 373 -79.83 28.61 -57.45
N ILE A 374 -78.52 28.37 -57.29
CA ILE A 374 -77.52 29.46 -57.31
C ILE A 374 -77.37 30.08 -58.70
N GLN A 375 -77.51 29.29 -59.78
CA GLN A 375 -77.57 29.81 -61.15
C GLN A 375 -78.69 30.86 -61.32
N GLN A 376 -79.89 30.55 -60.85
CA GLN A 376 -81.04 31.46 -60.91
C GLN A 376 -80.88 32.71 -60.02
N LYS A 377 -80.23 32.57 -58.86
CA LYS A 377 -80.03 33.63 -57.86
C LYS A 377 -78.94 34.63 -58.28
N TYR A 378 -77.78 34.15 -58.76
CA TYR A 378 -76.61 35.01 -59.03
C TYR A 378 -76.47 35.47 -60.47
N ARG A 379 -76.92 34.68 -61.46
CA ARG A 379 -76.96 35.05 -62.89
C ARG A 379 -75.61 35.52 -63.50
N ASN A 380 -74.50 35.17 -62.88
CA ASN A 380 -73.15 35.46 -63.34
C ASN A 380 -72.33 34.16 -63.36
N ASP A 381 -71.99 33.68 -64.54
CA ASP A 381 -71.40 32.35 -64.71
C ASP A 381 -70.05 32.21 -63.99
N ASP A 382 -69.22 33.27 -63.94
CA ASP A 382 -67.96 33.27 -63.18
C ASP A 382 -68.19 33.04 -61.67
N THR A 383 -69.19 33.71 -61.09
CA THR A 383 -69.58 33.54 -59.68
C THR A 383 -70.05 32.12 -59.39
N ILE A 384 -70.78 31.51 -60.32
CA ILE A 384 -71.30 30.14 -60.21
C ILE A 384 -70.16 29.11 -60.38
N ASN A 385 -69.23 29.36 -61.30
CA ASN A 385 -68.05 28.54 -61.55
C ASN A 385 -67.11 28.55 -60.34
N PHE A 386 -66.78 29.72 -59.77
CA PHE A 386 -65.97 29.81 -58.55
C PHE A 386 -66.64 29.12 -57.35
N ALA A 387 -67.96 29.26 -57.17
CA ALA A 387 -68.69 28.54 -56.12
C ALA A 387 -68.64 27.02 -56.32
N SER A 388 -68.70 26.56 -57.58
CA SER A 388 -68.59 25.14 -57.95
C SER A 388 -67.16 24.60 -57.76
N LEU A 389 -66.13 25.42 -57.97
CA LEU A 389 -64.73 25.09 -57.69
C LEU A 389 -64.45 24.99 -56.18
N LEU A 390 -65.02 25.90 -55.37
CA LEU A 390 -64.96 25.81 -53.90
C LEU A 390 -65.63 24.52 -53.39
N PHE A 391 -66.76 24.13 -53.98
CA PHE A 391 -67.42 22.85 -53.65
C PHE A 391 -66.61 21.63 -54.11
N SER A 392 -65.99 21.70 -55.29
CA SER A 392 -65.10 20.65 -55.80
C SER A 392 -63.86 20.46 -54.92
N LYS A 393 -63.31 21.55 -54.37
CA LYS A 393 -62.22 21.52 -53.40
C LYS A 393 -62.60 20.78 -52.11
N ASP A 394 -63.80 21.04 -51.57
CA ASP A 394 -64.30 20.35 -50.39
C ASP A 394 -64.48 18.84 -50.64
N ILE A 395 -65.00 18.44 -51.81
CA ILE A 395 -65.09 17.02 -52.23
C ILE A 395 -63.71 16.37 -52.31
N LEU A 396 -62.74 17.03 -52.94
CA LEU A 396 -61.36 16.50 -53.05
C LEU A 396 -60.68 16.38 -51.68
N SER A 397 -60.86 17.36 -50.78
CA SER A 397 -60.32 17.29 -49.42
C SER A 397 -60.97 16.19 -48.58
N LEU A 398 -62.26 15.92 -48.79
CA LEU A 398 -62.95 14.80 -48.15
C LEU A 398 -62.42 13.46 -48.68
N SER A 399 -62.26 13.31 -50.00
CA SER A 399 -61.72 12.08 -50.61
C SER A 399 -60.26 11.80 -50.19
N GLN A 400 -59.44 12.85 -50.05
CA GLN A 400 -58.08 12.71 -49.49
C GLN A 400 -58.10 12.20 -48.04
N LYS A 401 -59.02 12.70 -47.21
CA LYS A 401 -59.20 12.22 -45.82
C LYS A 401 -59.76 10.80 -45.75
N GLU A 402 -60.61 10.40 -46.69
CA GLU A 402 -61.04 8.99 -46.80
C GLU A 402 -59.87 8.07 -47.13
N GLN A 403 -58.96 8.48 -48.03
CA GLN A 403 -57.73 7.73 -48.33
C GLN A 403 -56.77 7.68 -47.12
N GLU A 404 -56.60 8.79 -46.40
CA GLU A 404 -55.84 8.86 -45.15
C GLU A 404 -56.40 7.91 -44.08
N ILE A 405 -57.73 7.92 -43.89
CA ILE A 405 -58.44 7.02 -42.97
C ILE A 405 -58.30 5.55 -43.37
N ILE A 406 -58.28 5.23 -44.67
CA ILE A 406 -58.04 3.86 -45.15
C ILE A 406 -56.62 3.41 -44.80
N THR A 407 -55.60 4.23 -45.10
CA THR A 407 -54.19 3.95 -44.80
C THR A 407 -53.97 3.74 -43.29
N LEU A 408 -54.46 4.68 -42.46
CA LEU A 408 -54.33 4.60 -41.00
C LEU A 408 -55.07 3.40 -40.38
N ASN A 409 -56.15 2.91 -40.99
CA ASN A 409 -56.79 1.68 -40.52
C ASN A 409 -56.01 0.41 -40.94
N ASN A 410 -55.34 0.41 -42.10
CA ASN A 410 -54.47 -0.70 -42.50
C ASN A 410 -53.26 -0.81 -41.56
N GLU A 411 -52.53 0.29 -41.37
CA GLU A 411 -51.37 0.40 -40.45
C GLU A 411 -51.75 -0.05 -39.02
N LYS A 412 -52.94 0.33 -38.56
CA LYS A 412 -53.49 -0.07 -37.26
C LYS A 412 -53.78 -1.57 -37.14
N GLU A 413 -54.23 -2.25 -38.19
CA GLU A 413 -54.39 -3.71 -38.16
C GLU A 413 -53.04 -4.45 -38.31
N GLU A 414 -52.06 -3.86 -39.01
CA GLU A 414 -50.67 -4.36 -39.06
C GLU A 414 -50.00 -4.27 -37.69
N LEU A 415 -50.01 -3.09 -37.05
CA LEU A 415 -49.48 -2.89 -35.69
C LEU A 415 -50.17 -3.78 -34.64
N LYS A 416 -51.46 -4.09 -34.80
CA LYS A 416 -52.17 -5.08 -33.97
C LYS A 416 -51.64 -6.50 -34.17
N ALA A 417 -51.31 -6.88 -35.41
CA ALA A 417 -50.74 -8.20 -35.71
C ALA A 417 -49.34 -8.32 -35.09
N GLU A 418 -48.47 -7.33 -35.30
CA GLU A 418 -47.14 -7.27 -34.67
C GLU A 418 -47.21 -7.31 -33.14
N THR A 419 -48.11 -6.51 -32.54
CA THR A 419 -48.34 -6.50 -31.09
C THR A 419 -48.74 -7.90 -30.59
N LYS A 420 -49.59 -8.62 -31.33
CA LYS A 420 -50.00 -9.98 -30.98
C LYS A 420 -48.85 -10.98 -31.10
N GLU A 421 -48.00 -10.86 -32.12
CA GLU A 421 -46.81 -11.70 -32.25
C GLU A 421 -45.79 -11.45 -31.13
N ALA A 422 -45.57 -10.18 -30.76
CA ALA A 422 -44.74 -9.81 -29.62
C ALA A 422 -45.25 -10.40 -28.30
N TYR A 423 -46.56 -10.34 -28.02
CA TYR A 423 -47.16 -11.00 -26.85
C TYR A 423 -46.95 -12.52 -26.87
N ASN A 424 -47.14 -13.18 -28.01
CA ASN A 424 -46.88 -14.62 -28.16
C ASN A 424 -45.38 -14.98 -27.95
N GLU A 425 -44.45 -14.05 -28.19
CA GLU A 425 -43.03 -14.27 -27.90
C GLU A 425 -42.71 -14.05 -26.42
N VAL A 426 -43.30 -13.04 -25.79
CA VAL A 426 -43.19 -12.79 -24.34
C VAL A 426 -43.69 -14.01 -23.55
N GLU A 427 -44.85 -14.57 -23.89
CA GLU A 427 -45.40 -15.77 -23.24
C GLU A 427 -44.44 -16.97 -23.32
N LYS A 428 -43.82 -17.21 -24.48
CA LYS A 428 -42.79 -18.28 -24.65
C LYS A 428 -41.52 -18.00 -23.83
N ARG A 429 -41.12 -16.74 -23.70
CA ARG A 429 -39.97 -16.32 -22.87
C ARG A 429 -40.30 -16.52 -21.37
N GLU A 430 -41.50 -16.17 -20.93
CA GLU A 430 -41.97 -16.39 -19.55
C GLU A 430 -42.08 -17.88 -19.20
N GLU A 431 -42.64 -18.72 -20.09
CA GLU A 431 -42.60 -20.18 -19.94
C GLU A 431 -41.16 -20.69 -19.76
N THR A 432 -40.22 -20.17 -20.54
CA THR A 432 -38.82 -20.58 -20.52
C THR A 432 -38.14 -20.16 -19.22
N ILE A 433 -38.40 -18.94 -18.75
CA ILE A 433 -37.93 -18.45 -17.43
C ILE A 433 -38.51 -19.30 -16.30
N SER A 434 -39.78 -19.68 -16.37
CA SER A 434 -40.44 -20.54 -15.37
C SER A 434 -39.81 -21.94 -15.33
N LYS A 435 -39.55 -22.55 -16.49
CA LYS A 435 -38.84 -23.83 -16.62
C LYS A 435 -37.42 -23.74 -16.03
N LEU A 436 -36.65 -22.71 -16.40
CA LEU A 436 -35.30 -22.47 -15.87
C LEU A 436 -35.28 -22.25 -14.36
N LYS A 437 -36.24 -21.50 -13.80
CA LYS A 437 -36.39 -21.28 -12.35
C LYS A 437 -36.66 -22.59 -11.61
N SER A 438 -37.48 -23.49 -12.19
CA SER A 438 -37.70 -24.84 -11.66
C SER A 438 -36.40 -25.67 -11.66
N THR A 439 -35.68 -25.70 -12.80
CA THR A 439 -34.38 -26.40 -12.90
C THR A 439 -33.34 -25.86 -11.91
N LEU A 440 -33.27 -24.53 -11.71
CA LEU A 440 -32.40 -23.89 -10.74
C LEU A 440 -32.72 -24.34 -9.31
N GLN A 441 -34.00 -24.39 -8.94
CA GLN A 441 -34.42 -24.85 -7.61
C GLN A 441 -34.06 -26.32 -7.38
N THR A 442 -34.22 -27.18 -8.39
CA THR A 442 -33.78 -28.58 -8.32
C THR A 442 -32.28 -28.68 -8.10
N LYS A 443 -31.46 -27.94 -8.85
CA LYS A 443 -29.99 -27.94 -8.68
C LYS A 443 -29.53 -27.35 -7.34
N LEU A 444 -30.21 -26.33 -6.83
CA LEU A 444 -29.95 -25.77 -5.50
C LEU A 444 -30.26 -26.79 -4.39
N ASN A 445 -31.31 -27.60 -4.55
CA ASN A 445 -31.64 -28.68 -3.63
C ASN A 445 -30.64 -29.85 -3.72
N GLU A 446 -30.25 -30.27 -4.93
CA GLU A 446 -29.20 -31.28 -5.15
C GLU A 446 -27.88 -30.86 -4.48
N MET A 447 -27.46 -29.60 -4.67
CA MET A 447 -26.22 -29.07 -4.10
C MET A 447 -26.23 -29.09 -2.56
N LYS A 448 -27.35 -28.71 -1.93
CA LYS A 448 -27.52 -28.77 -0.46
C LYS A 448 -27.48 -30.19 0.09
N ASN A 449 -28.06 -31.16 -0.63
CA ASN A 449 -27.98 -32.56 -0.24
C ASN A 449 -26.54 -33.06 -0.29
N TYR A 450 -25.80 -32.72 -1.36
CA TYR A 450 -24.39 -33.08 -1.50
C TYR A 450 -23.50 -32.42 -0.43
N GLU A 451 -23.75 -31.15 -0.09
CA GLU A 451 -23.07 -30.42 0.99
C GLU A 451 -23.29 -31.11 2.35
N TYR A 452 -24.53 -31.50 2.66
CA TYR A 452 -24.89 -32.24 3.87
C TYR A 452 -24.26 -33.65 3.92
N GLU A 453 -24.29 -34.38 2.81
CA GLU A 453 -23.64 -35.69 2.69
C GLU A 453 -22.13 -35.57 2.92
N LEU A 454 -21.47 -34.62 2.26
CA LEU A 454 -20.02 -34.37 2.41
C LEU A 454 -19.65 -33.97 3.83
N GLN A 455 -20.42 -33.11 4.49
CA GLN A 455 -20.19 -32.70 5.88
C GLN A 455 -20.29 -33.91 6.83
N LYS A 456 -21.34 -34.72 6.68
CA LYS A 456 -21.54 -35.95 7.47
C LYS A 456 -20.42 -36.97 7.25
N ASP A 457 -19.97 -37.14 6.01
CA ASP A 457 -18.90 -38.08 5.64
C ASP A 457 -17.53 -37.61 6.18
N PHE A 458 -17.31 -36.30 6.26
CA PHE A 458 -16.14 -35.70 6.90
C PHE A 458 -16.17 -35.86 8.42
N GLU A 459 -17.30 -35.60 9.07
CA GLU A 459 -17.46 -35.73 10.53
C GLU A 459 -17.32 -37.19 10.99
N ALA A 460 -17.85 -38.16 10.23
CA ALA A 460 -17.64 -39.59 10.49
C ALA A 460 -16.16 -39.99 10.39
N LYS A 461 -15.43 -39.47 9.38
CA LYS A 461 -13.98 -39.71 9.22
C LYS A 461 -13.15 -39.03 10.30
N LEU A 462 -13.58 -37.87 10.80
CA LEU A 462 -12.94 -37.21 11.93
C LEU A 462 -13.06 -38.05 13.20
N GLN A 463 -14.27 -38.50 13.54
CA GLN A 463 -14.53 -39.38 14.69
C GLN A 463 -13.77 -40.71 14.60
N GLU A 464 -13.68 -41.32 13.40
CA GLU A 464 -12.87 -42.52 13.16
C GLU A 464 -11.38 -42.28 13.46
N LYS A 465 -10.85 -41.10 13.09
CA LYS A 465 -9.43 -40.75 13.29
C LYS A 465 -9.14 -40.33 14.73
N GLU A 466 -10.07 -39.68 15.41
CA GLU A 466 -9.97 -39.39 16.85
C GLU A 466 -9.96 -40.70 17.66
N ALA A 467 -10.86 -41.64 17.37
CA ALA A 467 -10.86 -42.96 18.01
C ALA A 467 -9.55 -43.73 17.78
N GLN A 468 -9.03 -43.76 16.55
CA GLN A 468 -7.73 -44.37 16.21
C GLN A 468 -6.52 -43.65 16.82
N MET A 469 -6.67 -42.40 17.26
CA MET A 469 -5.63 -41.67 17.98
C MET A 469 -5.70 -41.94 19.47
N ILE A 470 -6.91 -42.03 20.05
CA ILE A 470 -7.13 -42.41 21.45
C ILE A 470 -6.62 -43.82 21.72
N GLU A 471 -6.99 -44.81 20.90
CA GLU A 471 -6.51 -46.21 21.03
C GLU A 471 -4.97 -46.31 21.01
N LYS A 472 -4.30 -45.46 20.22
CA LYS A 472 -2.83 -45.38 20.18
C LYS A 472 -2.22 -44.69 21.39
N LEU A 473 -2.89 -43.67 21.94
CA LEU A 473 -2.46 -43.01 23.17
C LEU A 473 -2.60 -43.97 24.36
N GLU A 474 -3.74 -44.63 24.51
CA GLU A 474 -3.96 -45.67 25.54
C GLU A 474 -2.92 -46.81 25.42
N SER A 475 -2.62 -47.27 24.21
CA SER A 475 -1.57 -48.27 23.97
C SER A 475 -0.16 -47.77 24.32
N PHE A 476 0.13 -46.49 24.10
CA PHE A 476 1.43 -45.89 24.44
C PHE A 476 1.56 -45.63 25.95
N GLU A 477 0.49 -45.16 26.61
CA GLU A 477 0.43 -45.00 28.07
C GLU A 477 0.60 -46.36 28.77
N ALA A 478 -0.02 -47.43 28.27
CA ALA A 478 0.18 -48.78 28.78
C ALA A 478 1.63 -49.27 28.61
N GLN A 479 2.27 -49.00 27.47
CA GLN A 479 3.69 -49.31 27.25
C GLN A 479 4.60 -48.50 28.18
N GLN A 480 4.31 -47.21 28.37
CA GLN A 480 5.06 -46.34 29.28
C GLN A 480 4.92 -46.79 30.73
N GLN A 481 3.72 -47.15 31.18
CA GLN A 481 3.46 -47.62 32.54
C GLN A 481 4.15 -48.97 32.84
N ASN A 482 4.20 -49.87 31.85
CA ASN A 482 4.97 -51.12 31.97
C ASN A 482 6.47 -50.82 32.11
N ALA A 483 7.04 -49.97 31.24
CA ALA A 483 8.46 -49.59 31.32
C ALA A 483 8.82 -48.87 32.63
N ILE A 484 7.92 -48.04 33.17
CA ILE A 484 8.08 -47.46 34.51
C ILE A 484 8.12 -48.56 35.58
N SER A 485 7.21 -49.54 35.55
CA SER A 485 7.20 -50.66 36.50
C SER A 485 8.42 -51.57 36.39
N GLU A 486 8.99 -51.73 35.19
CA GLU A 486 10.24 -52.48 34.97
C GLU A 486 11.42 -51.73 35.60
N TYR A 487 11.58 -50.43 35.34
CA TYR A 487 12.63 -49.62 35.96
C TYR A 487 12.47 -49.47 37.48
N GLU A 488 11.24 -49.37 37.99
CA GLU A 488 10.99 -49.38 39.44
C GLU A 488 11.40 -50.72 40.07
N SER A 489 11.19 -51.85 39.40
CA SER A 489 11.70 -53.15 39.86
C SER A 489 13.23 -53.20 39.88
N GLU A 490 13.89 -52.77 38.79
CA GLU A 490 15.35 -52.73 38.68
C GLU A 490 15.98 -51.82 39.76
N ILE A 491 15.39 -50.65 40.02
CA ILE A 491 15.82 -49.74 41.10
C ILE A 491 15.70 -50.42 42.47
N ASN A 492 14.58 -51.10 42.75
CA ASN A 492 14.40 -51.81 44.02
C ASN A 492 15.41 -52.97 44.17
N GLU A 493 15.73 -53.70 43.11
CA GLU A 493 16.76 -54.75 43.13
C GLU A 493 18.16 -54.17 43.39
N LEU A 494 18.51 -53.06 42.74
CA LEU A 494 19.78 -52.35 42.93
C LEU A 494 19.92 -51.75 44.34
N ASP A 495 18.86 -51.20 44.92
CA ASP A 495 18.88 -50.67 46.30
C ASP A 495 19.02 -51.79 47.33
N ASN A 496 18.37 -52.94 47.13
CA ASN A 496 18.57 -54.12 47.99
C ASN A 496 20.02 -54.62 47.91
N LEU A 497 20.58 -54.75 46.71
CA LEU A 497 21.98 -55.16 46.50
C LEU A 497 22.98 -54.17 47.12
N ASN A 498 22.74 -52.86 47.01
CA ASN A 498 23.53 -51.83 47.69
C ASN A 498 23.45 -51.95 49.22
N LEU A 499 22.30 -52.32 49.78
CA LEU A 499 22.08 -52.51 51.21
C LEU A 499 22.85 -53.77 51.71
N GLU A 500 22.82 -54.86 50.96
CA GLU A 500 23.61 -56.07 51.23
C GLU A 500 25.12 -55.78 51.20
N LEU A 501 25.63 -55.19 50.11
CA LEU A 501 27.04 -54.82 49.98
C LEU A 501 27.50 -53.83 51.06
N SER A 502 26.63 -52.88 51.44
CA SER A 502 26.89 -51.95 52.56
C SER A 502 27.04 -52.69 53.89
N ASN A 503 26.26 -53.74 54.13
CA ASN A 503 26.33 -54.55 55.35
C ASN A 503 27.53 -55.51 55.35
N GLU A 504 27.86 -56.14 54.21
CA GLU A 504 29.08 -56.95 54.07
C GLU A 504 30.34 -56.10 54.31
N ASN A 505 30.40 -54.90 53.72
CA ASN A 505 31.53 -53.99 53.89
C ASN A 505 31.70 -53.55 55.36
N LYS A 506 30.60 -53.31 56.10
CA LYS A 506 30.65 -53.06 57.56
C LYS A 506 31.22 -54.28 58.32
N ALA A 507 30.80 -55.49 57.98
CA ALA A 507 31.29 -56.71 58.62
C ALA A 507 32.78 -56.96 58.34
N LEU A 508 33.23 -56.72 57.10
CA LEU A 508 34.64 -56.79 56.70
C LEU A 508 35.49 -55.71 57.42
N GLN A 509 34.96 -54.49 57.57
CA GLN A 509 35.62 -53.43 58.34
C GLN A 509 35.74 -53.80 59.83
N GLN A 510 34.70 -54.36 60.44
CA GLN A 510 34.75 -54.83 61.83
C GLN A 510 35.78 -55.96 62.01
N SER A 511 35.75 -56.99 61.15
CA SER A 511 36.73 -58.08 61.15
C SER A 511 38.17 -57.55 60.96
N THR A 512 38.36 -56.53 60.12
CA THR A 512 39.65 -55.85 59.94
C THR A 512 40.11 -55.11 61.20
N LEU A 513 39.19 -54.50 61.96
CA LEU A 513 39.50 -53.87 63.25
C LEU A 513 39.85 -54.90 64.33
N GLU A 514 39.12 -56.01 64.40
CA GLU A 514 39.39 -57.12 65.33
C GLU A 514 40.75 -57.77 65.03
N LEU A 515 41.09 -58.00 63.76
CA LEU A 515 42.41 -58.49 63.35
C LEU A 515 43.54 -57.50 63.67
N LYS A 516 43.33 -56.18 63.48
CA LYS A 516 44.29 -55.14 63.88
C LYS A 516 44.51 -55.12 65.39
N ALA A 517 43.45 -55.19 66.19
CA ALA A 517 43.55 -55.24 67.65
C ALA A 517 44.28 -56.51 68.12
N LYS A 518 44.02 -57.66 67.48
CA LYS A 518 44.69 -58.93 67.76
C LYS A 518 46.17 -58.89 67.39
N ASN A 519 46.54 -58.29 66.25
CA ASN A 519 47.95 -58.07 65.89
C ASN A 519 48.66 -57.15 66.89
N ALA A 520 48.06 -56.01 67.27
CA ALA A 520 48.66 -55.11 68.26
C ALA A 520 48.89 -55.79 69.63
N SER A 521 47.94 -56.65 70.06
CA SER A 521 48.09 -57.48 71.27
C SER A 521 49.21 -58.53 71.13
N LEU A 522 49.35 -59.16 69.95
CA LEU A 522 50.43 -60.09 69.67
C LEU A 522 51.80 -59.39 69.60
N GLU A 523 51.89 -58.21 69.00
CA GLU A 523 53.10 -57.37 68.99
C GLU A 523 53.51 -56.97 70.42
N GLN A 524 52.55 -56.56 71.25
CA GLN A 524 52.80 -56.26 72.66
C GLN A 524 53.31 -57.48 73.45
N MET A 525 52.70 -58.66 73.25
CA MET A 525 53.19 -59.91 73.85
C MET A 525 54.56 -60.33 73.30
N LEU A 526 54.86 -60.05 72.04
CA LEU A 526 56.16 -60.35 71.43
C LEU A 526 57.25 -59.44 72.04
N GLU A 527 56.96 -58.15 72.26
CA GLU A 527 57.89 -57.23 72.94
C GLU A 527 58.10 -57.58 74.41
N GLN A 528 57.04 -57.99 75.13
CA GLN A 528 57.16 -58.55 76.48
C GLN A 528 58.04 -59.81 76.51
N ASN A 529 57.87 -60.72 75.55
CA ASN A 529 58.72 -61.91 75.44
C ASN A 529 60.18 -61.56 75.10
N LYS A 530 60.46 -60.54 74.28
CA LYS A 530 61.83 -60.03 74.06
C LYS A 530 62.45 -59.52 75.36
N ALA A 531 61.69 -58.76 76.16
CA ALA A 531 62.15 -58.24 77.44
C ALA A 531 62.51 -59.37 78.42
N MET A 532 61.59 -60.32 78.64
CA MET A 532 61.86 -61.52 79.47
C MET A 532 63.04 -62.34 78.96
N LEU A 533 63.21 -62.47 77.63
CA LEU A 533 64.36 -63.16 77.04
C LEU A 533 65.68 -62.41 77.27
N SER A 534 65.65 -61.08 77.38
CA SER A 534 66.81 -60.26 77.75
C SER A 534 67.18 -60.45 79.23
N GLU A 535 66.21 -60.32 80.14
CA GLU A 535 66.39 -60.58 81.57
C GLU A 535 66.90 -62.00 81.84
N SER A 536 66.33 -63.00 81.15
CA SER A 536 66.75 -64.41 81.24
C SER A 536 68.19 -64.63 80.77
N LYS A 537 68.63 -63.95 79.70
CA LYS A 537 70.03 -63.98 79.23
C LYS A 537 70.98 -63.34 80.24
N GLU A 538 70.57 -62.24 80.87
CA GLU A 538 71.38 -61.55 81.88
C GLU A 538 71.49 -62.38 83.18
N ALA A 539 70.39 -63.00 83.61
CA ALA A 539 70.38 -63.97 84.70
C ALA A 539 71.28 -65.18 84.41
N LEU A 540 71.24 -65.74 83.19
CA LEU A 540 72.13 -66.82 82.76
C LEU A 540 73.61 -66.41 82.78
N LYS A 541 73.94 -65.19 82.35
CA LYS A 541 75.31 -64.65 82.42
C LYS A 541 75.80 -64.54 83.87
N ASN A 542 74.99 -63.97 84.76
CA ASN A 542 75.31 -63.86 86.19
C ASN A 542 75.48 -65.24 86.84
N ASN A 543 74.68 -66.23 86.44
CA ASN A 543 74.79 -67.59 86.95
C ASN A 543 76.05 -68.32 86.44
N ALA A 544 76.48 -68.06 85.19
CA ALA A 544 77.74 -68.56 84.65
C ALA A 544 78.96 -67.96 85.37
N GLU A 545 78.94 -66.66 85.69
CA GLU A 545 79.98 -66.01 86.50
C GLU A 545 80.06 -66.59 87.92
N ASN A 546 78.92 -66.95 88.53
CA ASN A 546 78.89 -67.64 89.83
C ASN A 546 79.38 -69.10 89.75
N MET A 547 79.05 -69.85 88.70
CA MET A 547 79.60 -71.18 88.46
C MET A 547 81.12 -71.16 88.27
N ASN A 548 81.67 -70.15 87.62
CA ASN A 548 83.12 -70.00 87.49
C ASN A 548 83.80 -69.73 88.84
N LYS A 549 83.21 -68.90 89.71
CA LYS A 549 83.68 -68.68 91.09
C LYS A 549 83.61 -69.96 91.93
N LEU A 550 82.54 -70.76 91.77
CA LEU A 550 82.38 -72.04 92.46
C LEU A 550 83.42 -73.08 92.01
N ASN A 551 83.76 -73.09 90.71
CA ASN A 551 84.78 -73.98 90.16
C ASN A 551 86.20 -73.63 90.64
N THR A 552 86.56 -72.35 90.79
CA THR A 552 87.85 -71.99 91.41
C THR A 552 87.92 -72.41 92.87
N LEU A 553 86.86 -72.18 93.66
CA LEU A 553 86.81 -72.59 95.06
C LEU A 553 86.93 -74.12 95.24
N ASN A 554 86.28 -74.90 94.37
CA ASN A 554 86.42 -76.36 94.33
C ASN A 554 87.85 -76.81 93.99
N LEU A 555 88.58 -76.06 93.17
CA LEU A 555 89.96 -76.38 92.81
C LEU A 555 90.91 -76.17 94.01
N GLU A 556 90.71 -75.11 94.80
CA GLU A 556 91.46 -74.85 96.02
C GLU A 556 91.19 -75.91 97.10
N LEU A 557 89.91 -76.26 97.34
CA LEU A 557 89.51 -77.34 98.24
C LEU A 557 90.12 -78.69 97.84
N LYS A 558 90.14 -79.01 96.54
CA LYS A 558 90.76 -80.24 96.03
C LYS A 558 92.26 -80.27 96.30
N ASN A 559 92.96 -79.15 96.09
CA ASN A 559 94.39 -79.04 96.38
C ASN A 559 94.68 -79.21 97.89
N GLN A 560 93.88 -78.60 98.77
CA GLN A 560 94.01 -78.78 100.23
C GLN A 560 93.87 -80.25 100.65
N ASN A 561 92.88 -80.98 100.14
CA ASN A 561 92.72 -82.41 100.43
C ASN A 561 93.96 -83.23 100.00
N THR A 562 94.51 -83.00 98.80
CA THR A 562 95.73 -83.73 98.35
C THR A 562 96.99 -83.41 99.16
N MET A 563 96.98 -82.34 99.96
CA MET A 563 98.04 -82.01 100.92
C MET A 563 97.83 -82.77 102.25
N LEU A 564 96.58 -82.83 102.73
CA LEU A 564 96.19 -83.57 103.95
C LEU A 564 96.41 -85.09 103.78
N GLU A 565 96.07 -85.66 102.62
CA GLU A 565 96.31 -87.07 102.31
C GLU A 565 97.80 -87.44 102.36
N ARG A 566 98.68 -86.56 101.85
CA ARG A 566 100.14 -86.77 101.92
C ARG A 566 100.65 -86.78 103.35
N ASN A 567 100.18 -85.86 104.19
CA ASN A 567 100.61 -85.77 105.59
C ASN A 567 100.15 -86.98 106.42
N LEU A 568 98.93 -87.48 106.16
CA LEU A 568 98.42 -88.73 106.76
C LEU A 568 99.27 -89.95 106.37
N GLU A 569 99.67 -90.05 105.11
CA GLU A 569 100.45 -91.18 104.59
C GLU A 569 101.92 -91.16 105.08
N SER A 570 102.51 -89.99 105.35
CA SER A 570 103.82 -89.89 106.00
C SER A 570 103.78 -90.35 107.47
N SER A 571 102.85 -89.82 108.27
CA SER A 571 102.77 -90.17 109.70
C SER A 571 102.37 -91.63 109.93
N ARG A 572 101.68 -92.27 108.97
CA ARG A 572 101.43 -93.72 108.98
C ARG A 572 102.73 -94.54 108.97
N LYS A 573 103.69 -94.16 108.14
CA LYS A 573 104.96 -94.90 107.97
C LYS A 573 105.91 -94.72 109.14
N GLU A 574 105.89 -93.54 109.78
CA GLU A 574 106.60 -93.30 111.04
C GLU A 574 106.03 -94.19 112.17
N LEU A 575 104.70 -94.26 112.32
CA LEU A 575 104.03 -95.16 113.27
C LEU A 575 104.35 -96.64 113.03
N GLU A 576 104.37 -97.07 111.77
CA GLU A 576 104.68 -98.47 111.41
C GLU A 576 106.15 -98.84 111.66
N SER A 577 107.08 -97.88 111.50
CA SER A 577 108.48 -98.05 111.92
C SER A 577 108.61 -98.22 113.44
N ILE A 578 107.99 -97.32 114.21
CA ILE A 578 108.06 -97.31 115.68
C ILE A 578 107.43 -98.58 116.28
N SER A 579 106.33 -99.06 115.70
CA SER A 579 105.64 -100.30 116.11
C SER A 579 106.54 -101.54 116.01
N ASN A 580 107.36 -101.63 114.95
CA ASN A 580 108.27 -102.76 114.73
C ASN A 580 109.51 -102.70 115.64
N GLU A 581 110.06 -101.51 115.91
CA GLU A 581 111.09 -101.33 116.96
C GLU A 581 110.58 -101.74 118.35
N PHE A 582 109.33 -101.41 118.67
CA PHE A 582 108.73 -101.74 119.97
C PHE A 582 108.63 -103.25 120.19
N LYS A 583 108.26 -104.02 119.16
CA LYS A 583 108.24 -105.49 119.24
C LYS A 583 109.62 -106.09 119.47
N ALA A 584 110.64 -105.65 118.71
CA ALA A 584 112.00 -106.17 118.86
C ALA A 584 112.55 -105.97 120.29
N LYS A 585 112.29 -104.81 120.90
CA LYS A 585 112.67 -104.52 122.29
C LYS A 585 111.84 -105.31 123.32
N LEU A 586 110.60 -105.70 123.00
CA LEU A 586 109.76 -106.50 123.89
C LEU A 586 110.32 -107.93 124.06
N ASP A 587 110.69 -108.58 122.94
CA ASP A 587 111.29 -109.93 122.94
C ASP A 587 112.65 -109.94 123.66
N GLU A 588 113.42 -108.85 123.52
CA GLU A 588 114.70 -108.66 124.20
C GLU A 588 114.51 -108.50 125.73
N ILE A 589 113.48 -107.76 126.17
CA ILE A 589 113.10 -107.62 127.58
C ILE A 589 112.62 -108.96 128.19
N GLU A 590 111.85 -109.78 127.46
CA GLU A 590 111.48 -111.12 127.93
C GLU A 590 112.71 -112.03 128.13
N SER A 591 113.67 -111.96 127.21
CA SER A 591 114.94 -112.69 127.29
C SER A 591 115.76 -112.28 128.52
N HIS A 592 115.86 -110.97 128.77
CA HIS A 592 116.50 -110.42 129.98
C HIS A 592 115.76 -110.81 131.27
N THR A 593 114.42 -110.81 131.26
CA THR A 593 113.60 -111.21 132.42
C THR A 593 113.81 -112.68 132.80
N LYS A 594 113.92 -113.59 131.81
CA LYS A 594 114.24 -115.01 132.02
C LYS A 594 115.69 -115.25 132.49
N LYS A 595 116.61 -114.31 132.27
CA LYS A 595 117.94 -114.29 132.93
C LYS A 595 117.87 -113.75 134.36
N MET A 596 117.05 -112.73 134.62
CA MET A 596 116.92 -112.07 135.91
C MET A 596 116.43 -113.04 136.98
N TYR A 597 115.33 -113.76 136.74
CA TYR A 597 114.84 -114.81 137.67
C TYR A 597 115.84 -115.95 137.94
N LYS A 598 116.78 -116.22 137.02
CA LYS A 598 117.86 -117.21 137.25
C LYS A 598 119.00 -116.69 138.13
N LEU A 599 119.19 -115.37 138.19
CA LEU A 599 120.12 -114.72 139.12
C LEU A 599 119.47 -114.53 140.50
N GLU A 600 118.18 -114.21 140.52
CA GLU A 600 117.37 -114.08 141.74
C GLU A 600 117.34 -115.41 142.53
N ALA A 601 117.07 -116.53 141.85
CA ALA A 601 117.17 -117.88 142.43
C ALA A 601 118.61 -118.31 142.79
N GLN A 602 119.65 -117.59 142.37
CA GLN A 602 121.02 -117.78 142.89
C GLN A 602 121.31 -116.90 144.10
N ALA A 603 120.74 -115.69 144.17
CA ALA A 603 120.85 -114.80 145.32
C ALA A 603 120.16 -115.39 146.56
N GLU A 604 118.98 -115.99 146.41
CA GLU A 604 118.25 -116.62 147.53
C GLU A 604 119.04 -117.80 148.15
N ILE A 605 119.77 -118.56 147.33
CA ILE A 605 120.71 -119.62 147.76
C ILE A 605 121.98 -119.05 148.45
N PHE A 606 122.32 -117.78 148.22
CA PHE A 606 123.36 -117.07 148.97
C PHE A 606 122.83 -116.48 150.28
N ASP A 607 121.58 -116.00 150.33
CA ASP A 607 120.96 -115.51 151.56
C ASP A 607 120.75 -116.61 152.61
N GLU A 608 120.35 -117.83 152.20
CA GLU A 608 120.32 -118.98 153.11
C GLU A 608 121.72 -119.28 153.71
N LYS A 609 122.79 -119.17 152.91
CA LYS A 609 124.16 -119.35 153.39
C LYS A 609 124.65 -118.20 154.26
N GLU A 610 124.28 -116.97 153.97
CA GLU A 610 124.61 -115.83 154.85
C GLU A 610 123.91 -115.96 156.21
N LYS A 611 122.71 -116.56 156.24
CA LYS A 611 121.98 -116.88 157.46
C LYS A 611 122.67 -117.97 158.29
N ASP A 612 123.11 -119.07 157.68
CA ASP A 612 123.94 -120.09 158.34
C ASP A 612 125.23 -119.48 158.94
N TYR A 613 125.91 -118.61 158.20
CA TYR A 613 127.10 -117.90 158.71
C TYR A 613 126.77 -116.89 159.83
N LYS A 614 125.56 -116.32 159.85
CA LYS A 614 125.09 -115.46 160.95
C LYS A 614 124.79 -116.24 162.24
N GLU A 615 124.31 -117.48 162.14
CA GLU A 615 124.19 -118.36 163.32
C GLU A 615 125.58 -118.75 163.87
N GLN A 616 126.53 -119.10 163.01
CA GLN A 616 127.92 -119.37 163.42
C GLN A 616 128.61 -118.14 164.05
N MET A 617 128.35 -116.93 163.53
CA MET A 617 128.80 -115.65 164.12
C MET A 617 128.22 -115.40 165.53
N ALA A 618 126.97 -115.78 165.77
CA ALA A 618 126.33 -115.61 167.07
C ALA A 618 126.92 -116.58 168.12
N GLU A 619 127.16 -117.84 167.73
CA GLU A 619 127.81 -118.85 168.58
C GLU A 619 129.27 -118.47 168.91
N LEU A 620 129.98 -117.79 168.01
CA LEU A 620 131.29 -117.19 168.30
C LEU A 620 131.21 -115.99 169.25
N LYS A 621 130.18 -115.14 169.16
CA LYS A 621 129.95 -114.04 170.12
C LYS A 621 129.68 -114.55 171.54
N GLN A 622 129.03 -115.70 171.70
CA GLN A 622 128.81 -116.36 173.00
C GLN A 622 130.13 -116.68 173.74
N LYS A 623 131.24 -116.87 173.00
CA LYS A 623 132.58 -117.18 173.54
C LYS A 623 133.41 -115.95 173.94
N ASN A 624 133.01 -114.72 173.57
CA ASN A 624 133.83 -113.53 173.82
C ASN A 624 133.47 -112.80 175.13
N ALA A 625 132.17 -112.64 175.44
CA ALA A 625 131.74 -112.08 176.73
C ALA A 625 132.14 -112.97 177.94
N THR A 626 132.29 -114.28 177.70
CA THR A 626 132.81 -115.27 178.67
C THR A 626 134.34 -115.23 178.83
N LEU A 627 135.03 -114.33 178.11
CA LEU A 627 136.41 -113.91 178.36
C LEU A 627 136.46 -112.54 179.07
N GLU A 628 135.58 -111.59 178.73
CA GLU A 628 135.51 -110.28 179.40
C GLU A 628 135.17 -110.39 180.90
N SER A 629 134.44 -111.43 181.32
CA SER A 629 134.18 -111.72 182.75
C SER A 629 135.45 -112.00 183.60
N LYS A 630 136.63 -112.07 182.96
CA LYS A 630 137.91 -112.42 183.59
C LYS A 630 138.93 -111.28 183.63
N LEU A 631 138.67 -110.14 183.00
CA LEU A 631 139.64 -109.03 182.95
C LEU A 631 139.48 -108.03 184.11
N ASN A 632 138.28 -107.50 184.34
CA ASN A 632 138.08 -106.43 185.35
C ASN A 632 138.08 -106.91 186.81
N ASN A 633 138.07 -108.22 187.07
CA ASN A 633 138.37 -108.78 188.39
C ASN A 633 139.87 -108.71 188.77
N ILE A 634 140.74 -108.19 187.89
CA ILE A 634 142.21 -108.15 188.09
C ILE A 634 142.73 -106.74 188.39
N LEU A 635 141.94 -105.68 188.14
CA LEU A 635 142.32 -104.27 188.42
C LEU A 635 142.02 -103.80 189.86
N ASP A 636 141.63 -104.71 190.75
CA ASP A 636 141.10 -104.47 192.10
C ASP A 636 142.10 -103.80 193.08
N SER A 637 143.41 -103.93 192.81
CA SER A 637 144.44 -104.02 193.84
C SER A 637 145.19 -102.72 194.17
N MET A 638 144.53 -101.55 194.08
CA MET A 638 145.25 -100.27 194.24
C MET A 638 144.53 -99.12 194.99
N LEU A 639 144.09 -98.06 194.31
CA LEU A 639 144.09 -96.70 194.91
C LEU A 639 142.76 -96.28 195.56
N ASN A 640 142.90 -95.69 196.76
CA ASN A 640 141.85 -95.31 197.69
C ASN A 640 140.99 -94.08 197.32
N LYS A 641 139.66 -94.32 197.37
CA LYS A 641 138.64 -93.68 198.26
C LYS A 641 138.30 -92.17 198.26
N THR A 642 136.99 -92.01 198.51
CA THR A 642 136.24 -90.98 199.29
C THR A 642 135.87 -89.63 198.67
N GLN A 643 134.53 -89.46 198.55
CA GLN A 643 133.73 -88.22 198.48
C GLN A 643 133.99 -87.32 197.24
N ALA A 644 133.00 -87.01 196.37
CA ALA A 644 131.68 -86.37 196.57
C ALA A 644 131.78 -84.86 196.89
N PRO A 645 130.80 -84.00 196.48
CA PRO A 645 129.52 -84.27 195.81
C PRO A 645 129.26 -83.36 194.56
N GLN A 646 127.98 -83.24 194.15
CA GLN A 646 127.35 -82.04 193.54
C GLN A 646 127.75 -81.62 192.08
N THR A 647 126.92 -81.90 191.06
CA THR A 647 125.83 -81.03 190.45
C THR A 647 126.33 -80.03 189.37
N PRO A 648 125.49 -79.44 188.47
CA PRO A 648 124.01 -79.50 188.35
C PRO A 648 123.39 -79.72 186.94
N GLN A 649 122.08 -80.00 186.96
CA GLN A 649 121.00 -79.47 186.07
C GLN A 649 120.71 -79.94 184.62
N ASP A 650 119.44 -79.70 184.28
CA ASP A 650 118.69 -79.96 183.04
C ASP A 650 119.06 -79.04 181.86
N SER A 651 118.36 -79.27 180.74
CA SER A 651 118.29 -78.41 179.52
C SER A 651 119.45 -78.62 178.53
N GLN A 652 119.26 -78.49 177.21
CA GLN A 652 118.03 -78.40 176.42
C GLN A 652 118.30 -78.88 174.98
N ALA A 653 117.22 -78.93 174.19
CA ALA A 653 117.09 -78.50 172.80
C ALA A 653 118.32 -78.41 171.86
N GLU A 654 117.99 -78.69 170.58
CA GLU A 654 118.50 -77.94 169.42
C GLU A 654 119.92 -78.24 168.89
N LYS A 655 120.19 -78.21 167.57
CA LYS A 655 119.35 -78.03 166.35
C LYS A 655 120.20 -78.53 165.16
N ALA A 656 119.74 -78.30 163.93
CA ALA A 656 120.56 -77.68 162.86
C ALA A 656 121.80 -78.46 162.29
N LYS A 657 122.13 -78.39 160.98
CA LYS A 657 121.57 -77.64 159.83
C LYS A 657 122.41 -77.94 158.56
N LYS A 658 121.90 -77.49 157.40
CA LYS A 658 122.68 -76.96 156.23
C LYS A 658 123.55 -78.00 155.47
N ASN A 659 123.98 -77.80 154.22
CA ASN A 659 123.67 -76.82 153.14
C ASN A 659 124.01 -77.50 151.78
N VAL A 660 123.34 -77.34 150.63
CA VAL A 660 122.85 -76.15 149.85
C VAL A 660 123.89 -75.56 148.88
N ARG A 661 123.39 -75.11 147.70
CA ARG A 661 124.06 -74.43 146.55
C ARG A 661 124.87 -75.36 145.62
N SER A 662 125.01 -75.07 144.33
CA SER A 662 124.76 -73.83 143.54
C SER A 662 124.11 -74.16 142.17
N ARG A 663 123.58 -73.24 141.33
CA ARG A 663 123.63 -71.77 141.32
C ARG A 663 122.50 -71.15 140.47
N ASP A 664 122.17 -69.88 140.78
CA ASP A 664 121.59 -68.76 139.98
C ASP A 664 121.62 -68.96 138.43
N ILE A 665 120.66 -68.51 137.60
CA ILE A 665 119.94 -67.21 137.44
C ILE A 665 118.65 -67.50 136.59
N LEU A 666 117.46 -66.89 136.67
CA LEU A 666 116.77 -65.91 137.56
C LEU A 666 115.22 -66.00 137.31
N GLY A 667 114.40 -65.47 138.24
CA GLY A 667 113.10 -64.80 138.04
C GLY A 667 111.93 -65.54 137.35
N ASP A 668 110.81 -65.85 138.01
CA ASP A 668 110.42 -65.70 139.43
C ASP A 668 109.85 -67.04 139.97
#